data_AF-A0A7D9HMJ3-F1
#
_entry.id   AF-A0A7D9HMJ3-F1
#
_cell.length_a   1.000
_cell.length_b   1.000
_cell.length_c   1.000
_cell.angle_alpha   90.00
_cell.angle_beta   90.00
_cell.angle_gamma   90.00
#
_symmetry.space_group_name_H-M   'P 1'
#
loop_
_entity.id
_entity.type
_entity.pdbx_description
1 polymer ?
#
loop_
_entity_poly.entity_id
_entity_poly.type
_entity_poly.pdbx_seq_one_letter_code
_entity_poly.pdbx_strand_id
1 'polypeptide(L)'
;MDSRVDETVHMIFLCKFVNSSSSANKRYKAQLLKDIIIAICAMLNSNGGKVVLYNKCTCQLSGISLLIRVLEQSLISIIGSNQTISKINFKEDIECMVILVKKADYLVTTNYNIYLPSQSQVVQISPWEPLEKIKDDIINRRVVPEPVQLDSHCRIFLKGKNCDFHENKMVMFKNLKADQSKRTKLADRMTGKGNKFSCYVSAFANYNGGHMYFGIRDDGVVEGEVIPNEDISEIIKKVEKAINKMMWPEQIGQPKRGEHWEIFFEPVVDENSNVIPSTFVIVIYIAPCLGGVFTEEPECYEMVEGKIEKMSFVTWKKRELQLDGVDIPAAVQRIEWSSSATERHCTKAREVLMMAINNGKWEIFSKYAKPFEDKFPEVEVKLMVLSRRVVASYRQGRLYKARLLFDDYEKLLSKANDLFIFEVIYLCLKAALKGAEKKFEAVRELLESALLKGNQLTPGIVTAVTLSCAAMYQNSGLNEDGPSSAELSRKVLEHLKYAPRSQEQVDMEHKAYIFLATFHLGYDMSGKIIKKHVNQSSLETAKSSLMALNKSVCSGYSLSRYREVQFNLVKSTLYYRYAQVNPEKNEVFLEEAFQFSKKAQHLARASNFGEMVTWANVSVALYTEKLVLASLGKMDRVTKIYVP
;
A
#
# COMPACT_ATOMS: atom_id res chain seq x y z
N MET A 1 4.18 -36.05 4.74
CA MET A 1 4.20 -36.76 3.44
C MET A 1 3.48 -35.86 2.46
N ASP A 2 4.22 -34.99 1.77
CA ASP A 2 3.64 -34.08 0.76
C ASP A 2 3.36 -34.88 -0.51
N SER A 3 2.10 -35.22 -0.73
CA SER A 3 1.63 -35.64 -2.04
C SER A 3 1.68 -34.44 -2.98
N ARG A 4 2.84 -34.21 -3.62
CA ARG A 4 2.92 -33.31 -4.77
C ARG A 4 2.03 -33.88 -5.87
N VAL A 5 0.84 -33.32 -6.03
CA VAL A 5 0.00 -33.59 -7.19
C VAL A 5 0.75 -33.01 -8.39
N ASP A 6 1.22 -33.88 -9.29
CA ASP A 6 1.86 -33.47 -10.54
C ASP A 6 0.76 -32.98 -11.51
N GLU A 7 0.40 -31.70 -11.39
CA GLU A 7 -0.63 -31.06 -12.20
C GLU A 7 -0.23 -31.08 -13.69
N THR A 8 -1.04 -31.78 -14.49
CA THR A 8 -0.80 -31.98 -15.93
C THR A 8 -1.96 -31.45 -16.74
N VAL A 9 -1.69 -30.55 -17.69
CA VAL A 9 -2.69 -30.07 -18.65
C VAL A 9 -2.33 -30.59 -20.03
N HIS A 10 -3.26 -31.34 -20.63
CA HIS A 10 -3.11 -31.88 -21.98
C HIS A 10 -3.84 -30.99 -22.99
N MET A 11 -3.14 -30.57 -24.05
CA MET A 11 -3.72 -29.82 -25.16
C MET A 11 -3.39 -30.50 -26.48
N ILE A 12 -4.29 -30.40 -27.45
CA ILE A 12 -4.14 -30.99 -28.78
C ILE A 12 -4.06 -29.86 -29.79
N PHE A 13 -3.05 -29.88 -30.67
CA PHE A 13 -2.94 -28.91 -31.76
C PHE A 13 -2.86 -29.58 -33.14
N LEU A 14 -3.32 -28.86 -34.17
CA LEU A 14 -3.32 -29.32 -35.56
C LEU A 14 -2.09 -28.79 -36.31
N CYS A 15 -1.41 -29.68 -37.05
CA CYS A 15 -0.17 -29.40 -37.79
C CYS A 15 -0.28 -28.39 -38.96
N LYS A 16 -1.46 -27.81 -39.22
CA LYS A 16 -1.65 -26.67 -40.15
C LYS A 16 -0.99 -25.36 -39.65
N PHE A 17 -0.18 -25.45 -38.60
CA PHE A 17 0.49 -24.35 -37.91
C PHE A 17 1.57 -23.64 -38.75
N VAL A 18 2.13 -24.26 -39.81
CA VAL A 18 3.34 -23.71 -40.47
C VAL A 18 3.09 -23.09 -41.85
N ASN A 19 2.18 -23.61 -42.69
CA ASN A 19 2.25 -23.35 -44.14
C ASN A 19 1.05 -22.65 -44.83
N SER A 20 0.07 -22.09 -44.11
CA SER A 20 -1.07 -21.43 -44.77
C SER A 20 -1.40 -20.05 -44.23
N SER A 21 -1.38 -19.06 -45.13
CA SER A 21 -1.58 -17.62 -44.94
C SER A 21 -3.06 -17.18 -44.86
N SER A 22 -4.01 -18.12 -44.80
CA SER A 22 -5.44 -17.78 -44.72
C SER A 22 -5.82 -17.13 -43.38
N SER A 23 -6.81 -16.22 -43.41
CA SER A 23 -7.29 -15.46 -42.24
C SER A 23 -7.84 -16.35 -41.12
N ALA A 24 -8.46 -17.49 -41.47
CA ALA A 24 -8.96 -18.48 -40.52
C ALA A 24 -7.83 -19.13 -39.69
N ASN A 25 -6.68 -19.40 -40.31
CA ASN A 25 -5.53 -19.98 -39.62
C ASN A 25 -4.86 -18.98 -38.66
N LYS A 26 -4.86 -17.68 -38.97
CA LYS A 26 -4.33 -16.65 -38.05
C LYS A 26 -5.12 -16.59 -36.73
N ARG A 27 -6.46 -16.64 -36.80
CA ARG A 27 -7.32 -16.66 -35.60
C ARG A 27 -7.11 -17.92 -34.76
N TYR A 28 -7.03 -19.08 -35.40
CA TYR A 28 -6.76 -20.34 -34.70
C TYR A 28 -5.40 -20.33 -33.98
N LYS A 29 -4.33 -19.86 -34.64
CA LYS A 29 -3.00 -19.73 -34.02
C LYS A 29 -3.01 -18.80 -32.80
N ALA A 30 -3.66 -17.64 -32.92
CA ALA A 30 -3.76 -16.68 -31.83
C ALA A 30 -4.54 -17.25 -30.63
N GLN A 31 -5.61 -18.01 -30.89
CA GLN A 31 -6.38 -18.66 -29.84
C GLN A 31 -5.57 -19.75 -29.14
N LEU A 32 -4.92 -20.63 -29.90
CA LEU A 32 -4.07 -21.69 -29.33
C LEU A 32 -2.94 -21.10 -28.48
N LEU A 33 -2.27 -20.05 -28.96
CA LEU A 33 -1.24 -19.37 -28.20
C LEU A 33 -1.79 -18.79 -26.89
N LYS A 34 -2.98 -18.17 -26.93
CA LYS A 34 -3.67 -17.66 -25.75
C LYS A 34 -3.97 -18.78 -24.76
N ASP A 35 -4.48 -19.92 -25.22
CA ASP A 35 -4.84 -21.05 -24.36
C ASP A 35 -3.59 -21.62 -23.66
N ILE A 36 -2.47 -21.76 -24.37
CA ILE A 36 -1.19 -22.21 -23.80
C ILE A 36 -0.68 -21.22 -22.73
N ILE A 37 -0.72 -19.92 -23.03
CA ILE A 37 -0.31 -18.87 -22.07
C ILE A 37 -1.20 -18.91 -20.81
N ILE A 38 -2.50 -19.11 -20.97
CA ILE A 38 -3.45 -19.25 -19.86
C ILE A 38 -3.06 -20.44 -18.97
N ALA A 39 -2.75 -21.60 -19.56
CA ALA A 39 -2.32 -22.77 -18.81
C ALA A 39 -1.00 -22.54 -18.07
N ILE A 40 -0.03 -21.90 -18.72
CA ILE A 40 1.25 -21.56 -18.10
C ILE A 40 1.05 -20.57 -16.94
N CYS A 41 0.22 -19.54 -17.11
CA CYS A 41 -0.13 -18.60 -16.05
C CYS A 41 -0.77 -19.31 -14.85
N ALA A 42 -1.72 -20.22 -15.10
CA ALA A 42 -2.34 -21.02 -14.06
C ALA A 42 -1.33 -21.83 -13.25
N MET A 43 -0.38 -22.49 -13.93
CA MET A 43 0.68 -23.26 -13.27
C MET A 43 1.68 -22.39 -12.51
N LEU A 44 2.05 -21.22 -13.05
CA LEU A 44 2.92 -20.26 -12.37
C LEU A 44 2.31 -19.79 -11.05
N ASN A 45 0.99 -19.56 -11.01
CA ASN A 45 0.27 -19.07 -9.84
C ASN A 45 -0.14 -20.17 -8.83
N SER A 46 0.03 -21.45 -9.20
CA SER A 46 -0.30 -22.60 -8.37
C SER A 46 0.97 -23.34 -7.93
N ASN A 47 1.06 -24.67 -8.11
CA ASN A 47 2.18 -25.48 -7.62
C ASN A 47 3.24 -25.76 -8.70
N GLY A 48 3.18 -25.08 -9.84
CA GLY A 48 3.85 -25.52 -11.06
C GLY A 48 3.12 -26.70 -11.71
N GLY A 49 3.74 -27.32 -12.71
CA GLY A 49 3.16 -28.46 -13.42
C GLY A 49 3.77 -28.64 -14.80
N LYS A 50 3.05 -29.34 -15.68
CA LYS A 50 3.44 -29.53 -17.08
C LYS A 50 2.28 -29.36 -18.05
N VAL A 51 2.52 -28.62 -19.13
CA VAL A 51 1.61 -28.51 -20.28
C VAL A 51 2.11 -29.44 -21.37
N VAL A 52 1.30 -30.41 -21.79
CA VAL A 52 1.65 -31.36 -22.85
C VAL A 52 0.86 -31.03 -24.11
N LEU A 53 1.56 -30.73 -25.19
CA LEU A 53 0.99 -30.39 -26.50
C LEU A 53 1.13 -31.59 -27.43
N TYR A 54 0.03 -32.26 -27.77
CA TYR A 54 0.04 -33.38 -28.73
C TYR A 54 -0.15 -32.88 -30.16
N ASN A 55 0.70 -33.37 -31.07
CA ASN A 55 0.53 -33.13 -32.49
C ASN A 55 -0.43 -34.16 -33.09
N LYS A 56 -1.57 -33.71 -33.61
CA LYS A 56 -2.58 -34.62 -34.20
C LYS A 56 -2.16 -35.19 -35.57
N CYS A 57 -1.09 -34.70 -36.20
CA CYS A 57 -0.59 -35.23 -37.48
C CYS A 57 0.85 -35.75 -37.32
N THR A 58 1.11 -36.97 -37.78
CA THR A 58 2.44 -37.63 -37.81
C THR A 58 3.45 -36.98 -38.78
N CYS A 59 3.20 -35.76 -39.24
CA CYS A 59 4.02 -35.06 -40.23
C CYS A 59 5.07 -34.18 -39.52
N GLN A 60 6.35 -34.43 -39.83
CA GLN A 60 7.60 -33.76 -39.44
C GLN A 60 7.56 -32.56 -38.45
N LEU A 61 8.40 -32.66 -37.41
CA LEU A 61 8.62 -31.72 -36.29
C LEU A 61 9.09 -30.29 -36.65
N SER A 62 9.24 -29.92 -37.93
CA SER A 62 9.83 -28.62 -38.33
C SER A 62 9.01 -27.39 -37.89
N GLY A 63 7.75 -27.56 -37.47
CA GLY A 63 6.89 -26.51 -36.94
C GLY A 63 7.00 -26.21 -35.45
N ILE A 64 7.58 -27.12 -34.66
CA ILE A 64 7.61 -27.03 -33.20
C ILE A 64 8.60 -25.96 -32.74
N SER A 65 9.77 -25.87 -33.37
CA SER A 65 10.78 -24.85 -33.06
C SER A 65 10.26 -23.41 -33.25
N LEU A 66 9.45 -23.18 -34.28
CA LEU A 66 8.81 -21.87 -34.50
C LEU A 66 7.76 -21.57 -33.43
N LEU A 67 6.96 -22.56 -33.01
CA LEU A 67 5.99 -22.41 -31.93
C LEU A 67 6.69 -22.11 -30.59
N ILE A 68 7.77 -22.83 -30.27
CA ILE A 68 8.60 -22.57 -29.08
C ILE A 68 9.08 -21.12 -29.08
N ARG A 69 9.65 -20.66 -30.20
CA ARG A 69 10.14 -19.29 -30.31
C ARG A 69 9.04 -18.24 -30.09
N VAL A 70 7.85 -18.46 -30.66
CA VAL A 70 6.70 -17.55 -30.49
C VAL A 70 6.18 -17.57 -29.05
N LEU A 71 6.13 -18.75 -28.42
CA LEU A 71 5.74 -18.91 -27.03
C LEU A 71 6.74 -18.23 -26.10
N GLU A 72 8.04 -18.46 -26.29
CA GLU A 72 9.10 -17.81 -25.52
C GLU A 72 8.99 -16.29 -25.61
N GLN A 73 8.86 -15.73 -26.81
CA GLN A 73 8.71 -14.28 -26.99
C GLN A 73 7.46 -13.74 -26.27
N SER A 74 6.36 -14.48 -26.31
CA SER A 74 5.12 -14.09 -25.63
C SER A 74 5.29 -14.16 -24.11
N LEU A 75 5.92 -15.20 -23.58
CA LEU A 75 6.19 -15.35 -22.15
C LEU A 75 7.17 -14.30 -21.64
N ILE A 76 8.21 -13.96 -22.42
CA ILE A 76 9.15 -12.89 -22.08
C ILE A 76 8.41 -11.55 -21.95
N SER A 77 7.40 -11.29 -22.78
CA SER A 77 6.59 -10.07 -22.68
C SER A 77 5.67 -10.03 -21.45
N ILE A 78 5.40 -11.18 -20.82
CA ILE A 78 4.51 -11.30 -19.67
C ILE A 78 5.27 -11.37 -18.35
N ILE A 79 6.30 -12.22 -18.25
CA ILE A 79 7.03 -12.47 -16.99
C ILE A 79 8.49 -12.01 -17.04
N GLY A 80 8.97 -11.52 -18.17
CA GLY A 80 10.36 -11.10 -18.36
C GLY A 80 11.33 -12.26 -18.62
N SER A 81 12.46 -11.95 -19.26
CA SER A 81 13.44 -12.93 -19.73
C SER A 81 13.99 -13.84 -18.62
N ASN A 82 14.34 -13.27 -17.48
CA ASN A 82 14.93 -14.03 -16.36
C ASN A 82 13.95 -15.07 -15.79
N GLN A 83 12.67 -14.74 -15.75
CA GLN A 83 11.64 -15.63 -15.21
C GLN A 83 11.26 -16.70 -16.22
N THR A 84 11.18 -16.35 -17.51
CA THR A 84 11.00 -17.34 -18.57
C THR A 84 12.10 -18.41 -18.53
N ILE A 85 13.37 -18.01 -18.44
CA ILE A 85 14.51 -18.95 -18.41
C ILE A 85 14.51 -19.82 -17.15
N SER A 86 14.17 -19.26 -15.98
CA SER A 86 14.28 -19.97 -14.71
C SER A 86 13.07 -20.86 -14.36
N LYS A 87 11.87 -20.46 -14.83
CA LYS A 87 10.60 -21.10 -14.47
C LYS A 87 10.01 -21.96 -15.60
N ILE A 88 10.38 -21.74 -16.86
CA ILE A 88 9.83 -22.47 -18.01
C ILE A 88 10.92 -23.32 -18.67
N ASN A 89 10.62 -24.58 -18.98
CA ASN A 89 11.51 -25.46 -19.73
C ASN A 89 10.75 -26.24 -20.80
N PHE A 90 11.19 -26.12 -22.04
CA PHE A 90 10.61 -26.81 -23.19
C PHE A 90 11.36 -28.11 -23.46
N LYS A 91 10.62 -29.21 -23.56
CA LYS A 91 11.14 -30.52 -23.96
C LYS A 91 10.39 -31.01 -25.19
N GLU A 92 11.14 -31.39 -26.22
CA GLU A 92 10.59 -32.03 -27.40
C GLU A 92 10.62 -33.54 -27.24
N ASP A 93 9.50 -34.20 -27.57
CA ASP A 93 9.36 -35.65 -27.69
C ASP A 93 8.82 -35.97 -29.10
N ILE A 94 8.91 -37.23 -29.51
CA ILE A 94 8.58 -37.70 -30.87
C ILE A 94 7.12 -37.38 -31.23
N GLU A 95 6.20 -37.44 -30.25
CA GLU A 95 4.76 -37.27 -30.46
C GLU A 95 4.17 -36.01 -29.79
N CYS A 96 4.93 -35.37 -28.91
CA CYS A 96 4.44 -34.24 -28.13
C CYS A 96 5.54 -33.24 -27.73
N MET A 97 5.11 -32.03 -27.38
CA MET A 97 5.96 -31.01 -26.77
C MET A 97 5.52 -30.83 -25.33
N VAL A 98 6.46 -30.93 -24.39
CA VAL A 98 6.20 -30.79 -22.95
C VAL A 98 6.80 -29.49 -22.44
N ILE A 99 5.96 -28.64 -21.85
CA ILE A 99 6.36 -27.40 -21.20
C ILE A 99 6.31 -27.62 -19.70
N LEU A 100 7.48 -27.66 -19.06
CA LEU A 100 7.59 -27.74 -17.60
C LEU A 100 7.53 -26.32 -17.03
N VAL A 101 6.64 -26.12 -16.06
CA VAL A 101 6.40 -24.82 -15.42
C VAL A 101 6.65 -24.94 -13.92
N LYS A 102 7.55 -24.13 -13.40
CA LYS A 102 7.77 -24.01 -11.95
C LYS A 102 6.90 -22.91 -11.37
N LYS A 103 6.42 -23.08 -10.14
CA LYS A 103 5.73 -22.03 -9.37
C LYS A 103 6.52 -20.72 -9.36
N ALA A 104 5.83 -19.61 -9.59
CA ALA A 104 6.34 -18.26 -9.41
C ALA A 104 6.23 -17.82 -7.95
N ASP A 105 7.17 -16.98 -7.51
CA ASP A 105 7.22 -16.46 -6.14
C ASP A 105 6.36 -15.19 -5.98
N TYR A 106 5.69 -14.78 -7.05
CA TYR A 106 4.80 -13.63 -7.15
C TYR A 106 3.61 -13.97 -8.04
N LEU A 107 2.54 -13.17 -7.95
CA LEU A 107 1.33 -13.36 -8.73
C LEU A 107 1.55 -12.92 -10.19
N VAL A 108 1.55 -13.89 -11.11
CA VAL A 108 1.67 -13.65 -12.55
C VAL A 108 0.31 -13.30 -13.12
N THR A 109 0.19 -12.10 -13.68
CA THR A 109 -1.02 -11.62 -14.38
C THR A 109 -0.68 -11.48 -15.86
N THR A 110 -1.48 -12.02 -16.77
CA THR A 110 -1.21 -11.92 -18.23
C THR A 110 -1.66 -10.59 -18.80
N ASN A 111 -2.60 -9.93 -18.14
CA ASN A 111 -3.08 -8.60 -18.52
C ASN A 111 -3.77 -7.94 -17.32
N TYR A 112 -3.28 -6.78 -16.88
CA TYR A 112 -3.90 -6.04 -15.78
C TYR A 112 -5.21 -5.35 -16.16
N ASN A 113 -5.45 -5.06 -17.44
CA ASN A 113 -6.57 -4.22 -17.92
C ASN A 113 -6.57 -2.81 -17.31
N ILE A 114 -5.37 -2.33 -16.96
CA ILE A 114 -5.09 -0.97 -16.47
C ILE A 114 -4.36 -0.20 -17.57
N TYR A 115 -4.72 1.07 -17.73
CA TYR A 115 -4.09 1.98 -18.68
C TYR A 115 -3.53 3.20 -17.96
N LEU A 116 -2.51 3.81 -18.57
CA LEU A 116 -1.92 5.09 -18.18
C LEU A 116 -1.79 5.99 -19.41
N PRO A 117 -1.85 7.33 -19.24
CA PRO A 117 -1.64 8.25 -20.32
C PRO A 117 -0.13 8.42 -20.59
N SER A 118 0.23 8.35 -21.86
CA SER A 118 1.49 8.86 -22.39
C SER A 118 1.29 10.25 -22.99
N GLN A 119 2.30 10.81 -23.66
CA GLN A 119 2.19 12.18 -24.20
C GLN A 119 1.09 12.34 -25.26
N SER A 120 0.87 11.33 -26.10
CA SER A 120 -0.08 11.42 -27.23
C SER A 120 -1.02 10.22 -27.36
N GLN A 121 -0.94 9.25 -26.45
CA GLN A 121 -1.79 8.07 -26.49
C GLN A 121 -1.95 7.46 -25.10
N VAL A 122 -2.82 6.47 -24.98
CA VAL A 122 -2.90 5.62 -23.79
C VAL A 122 -2.15 4.32 -23.99
N VAL A 123 -1.44 3.92 -22.93
CA VAL A 123 -0.61 2.73 -22.91
C VAL A 123 -1.16 1.81 -21.84
N GLN A 124 -1.32 0.54 -22.22
CA GLN A 124 -1.69 -0.50 -21.28
C GLN A 124 -0.47 -0.83 -20.41
N ILE A 125 -0.68 -1.00 -19.12
CA ILE A 125 0.39 -1.43 -18.23
C ILE A 125 0.86 -2.81 -18.66
N SER A 126 2.17 -2.93 -18.88
CA SER A 126 2.74 -4.17 -19.34
C SER A 126 2.70 -5.22 -18.23
N PRO A 127 2.34 -6.48 -18.52
CA PRO A 127 2.21 -7.53 -17.50
C PRO A 127 3.53 -7.85 -16.78
N TRP A 128 4.67 -7.51 -17.40
CA TRP A 128 6.00 -7.66 -16.84
C TRP A 128 6.36 -6.63 -15.76
N GLU A 129 5.52 -5.60 -15.55
CA GLU A 129 5.84 -4.55 -14.61
C GLU A 129 5.66 -5.12 -13.21
N PRO A 130 6.63 -4.91 -12.29
CA PRO A 130 6.51 -5.41 -10.94
C PRO A 130 5.19 -4.96 -10.33
N LEU A 131 4.41 -5.91 -9.83
CA LEU A 131 3.09 -5.63 -9.28
C LEU A 131 3.19 -4.64 -8.12
N GLU A 132 4.28 -4.68 -7.34
CA GLU A 132 4.60 -3.73 -6.27
C GLU A 132 4.62 -2.29 -6.76
N LYS A 133 5.15 -2.06 -7.96
CA LYS A 133 5.19 -0.71 -8.55
C LYS A 133 3.79 -0.25 -8.94
N ILE A 134 3.00 -1.12 -9.56
CA ILE A 134 1.60 -0.84 -9.91
C ILE A 134 0.78 -0.53 -8.66
N LYS A 135 1.05 -1.25 -7.56
CA LYS A 135 0.43 -0.99 -6.25
C LYS A 135 0.76 0.39 -5.75
N ASP A 136 2.03 0.72 -5.64
CA ASP A 136 2.45 1.98 -5.01
C ASP A 136 2.04 3.20 -5.84
N ASP A 137 2.12 3.08 -7.17
CA ASP A 137 1.88 4.19 -8.07
C ASP A 137 0.37 4.40 -8.38
N ILE A 138 -0.45 3.35 -8.33
CA ILE A 138 -1.86 3.40 -8.79
C ILE A 138 -2.84 2.94 -7.71
N ILE A 139 -2.75 1.68 -7.28
CA ILE A 139 -3.79 1.05 -6.44
C ILE A 139 -3.79 1.66 -5.03
N ASN A 140 -2.62 1.73 -4.39
CA ASN A 140 -2.44 2.23 -3.03
C ASN A 140 -2.04 3.71 -2.97
N ARG A 141 -2.13 4.41 -4.11
CA ARG A 141 -1.84 5.83 -4.20
C ARG A 141 -2.70 6.60 -3.20
N ARG A 142 -2.06 7.45 -2.39
CA ARG A 142 -2.74 8.25 -1.35
C ARG A 142 -3.07 9.67 -1.79
N VAL A 143 -2.34 10.18 -2.77
CA VAL A 143 -2.43 11.59 -3.22
C VAL A 143 -2.20 11.65 -4.71
N VAL A 144 -2.98 12.49 -5.38
CA VAL A 144 -2.77 12.88 -6.77
C VAL A 144 -2.19 14.30 -6.77
N PRO A 145 -0.94 14.52 -7.23
CA PRO A 145 -0.39 15.86 -7.39
C PRO A 145 -1.09 16.52 -8.57
N GLU A 146 -1.52 17.77 -8.40
CA GLU A 146 -2.14 18.59 -9.46
C GLU A 146 -3.31 17.87 -10.17
N PRO A 147 -4.37 17.52 -9.43
CA PRO A 147 -5.55 16.90 -10.02
C PRO A 147 -6.24 17.89 -10.97
N VAL A 148 -6.60 17.41 -12.16
CA VAL A 148 -7.43 18.14 -13.12
C VAL A 148 -8.78 18.42 -12.46
N GLN A 149 -9.15 19.70 -12.41
CA GLN A 149 -10.39 20.15 -11.78
C GLN A 149 -11.56 19.97 -12.74
N LEU A 150 -12.73 19.66 -12.19
CA LEU A 150 -13.98 19.80 -12.92
C LEU A 150 -14.06 21.25 -13.46
N ASP A 151 -14.67 21.42 -14.63
CA ASP A 151 -14.86 22.73 -15.27
C ASP A 151 -13.59 23.46 -15.76
N SER A 152 -12.42 22.82 -15.69
CA SER A 152 -11.15 23.42 -16.13
C SER A 152 -10.83 23.23 -17.62
N HIS A 153 -11.79 22.76 -18.42
CA HIS A 153 -11.64 22.59 -19.87
C HIS A 153 -11.75 23.90 -20.64
N CYS A 154 -11.28 23.89 -21.88
CA CYS A 154 -11.53 25.01 -22.81
C CYS A 154 -13.02 25.03 -23.20
N ARG A 155 -13.62 26.24 -23.23
CA ARG A 155 -15.04 26.46 -23.53
C ARG A 155 -15.30 27.23 -24.82
N ILE A 156 -14.25 27.72 -25.48
CA ILE A 156 -14.35 28.56 -26.67
C ILE A 156 -13.66 27.85 -27.82
N PHE A 157 -14.41 27.56 -28.89
CA PHE A 157 -13.92 26.80 -30.03
C PHE A 157 -14.31 27.49 -31.34
N LEU A 158 -13.32 27.96 -32.10
CA LEU A 158 -13.50 28.61 -33.40
C LEU A 158 -13.32 27.59 -34.54
N LYS A 159 -14.35 27.40 -35.38
CA LYS A 159 -14.30 26.42 -36.47
C LYS A 159 -13.17 26.72 -37.45
N GLY A 160 -12.43 25.67 -37.82
CA GLY A 160 -11.30 25.74 -38.75
C GLY A 160 -10.04 26.41 -38.20
N LYS A 161 -10.04 26.85 -36.93
CA LYS A 161 -8.87 27.41 -36.25
C LYS A 161 -8.26 26.39 -35.29
N ASN A 162 -6.99 26.62 -34.93
CA ASN A 162 -6.33 25.85 -33.87
C ASN A 162 -6.93 26.24 -32.51
N CYS A 163 -7.05 25.28 -31.59
CA CYS A 163 -7.56 25.52 -30.24
C CYS A 163 -6.52 26.10 -29.25
N ASP A 164 -5.29 26.35 -29.69
CA ASP A 164 -4.18 26.94 -28.93
C ASP A 164 -3.67 26.09 -27.75
N PHE A 165 -4.05 24.82 -27.71
CA PHE A 165 -3.45 23.81 -26.84
C PHE A 165 -3.26 22.49 -27.58
N HIS A 166 -2.40 21.63 -27.04
CA HIS A 166 -2.03 20.36 -27.66
C HIS A 166 -2.36 19.17 -26.77
N GLU A 167 -2.48 18.00 -27.38
CA GLU A 167 -2.60 16.75 -26.65
C GLU A 167 -1.44 16.57 -25.68
N ASN A 168 -1.75 16.08 -24.49
CA ASN A 168 -0.79 15.75 -23.46
C ASN A 168 -1.36 14.64 -22.58
N LYS A 169 -0.69 14.32 -21.47
CA LYS A 169 -1.15 13.28 -20.53
C LYS A 169 -2.54 13.50 -19.93
N MET A 170 -3.08 14.71 -19.99
CA MET A 170 -4.37 15.12 -19.41
C MET A 170 -5.34 15.65 -20.48
N VAL A 171 -4.93 15.73 -21.75
CA VAL A 171 -5.75 16.26 -22.85
C VAL A 171 -5.63 15.35 -24.05
N MET A 172 -6.76 14.91 -24.59
CA MET A 172 -6.80 14.07 -25.79
C MET A 172 -7.82 14.60 -26.79
N PHE A 173 -7.42 14.67 -28.06
CA PHE A 173 -8.26 15.04 -29.19
C PHE A 173 -8.77 13.79 -29.90
N LYS A 174 -9.99 13.90 -30.42
CA LYS A 174 -10.67 12.83 -31.16
C LYS A 174 -11.48 13.46 -32.29
N ASN A 175 -11.09 13.13 -33.52
CA ASN A 175 -11.91 13.43 -34.69
C ASN A 175 -12.54 12.14 -35.24
N LEU A 176 -13.86 12.03 -35.13
CA LEU A 176 -14.56 10.81 -35.51
C LEU A 176 -14.98 10.86 -36.96
N LYS A 177 -14.24 10.16 -37.83
CA LYS A 177 -14.66 9.99 -39.22
C LYS A 177 -16.00 9.26 -39.31
N ALA A 178 -16.91 9.76 -40.15
CA ALA A 178 -18.13 9.06 -40.50
C ALA A 178 -17.78 7.86 -41.38
N ASP A 179 -18.01 6.64 -40.88
CA ASP A 179 -17.86 5.43 -41.69
C ASP A 179 -19.14 5.27 -42.53
N GLN A 180 -19.14 5.75 -43.76
CA GLN A 180 -20.29 5.66 -44.66
C GLN A 180 -20.75 4.21 -44.92
N SER A 181 -19.90 3.21 -44.65
CA SER A 181 -20.23 1.79 -44.82
C SER A 181 -21.01 1.19 -43.66
N LYS A 182 -21.09 1.87 -42.51
CA LYS A 182 -21.78 1.38 -41.30
C LYS A 182 -22.77 2.44 -40.81
N ARG A 183 -24.04 2.06 -40.65
CA ARG A 183 -25.06 2.89 -39.98
C ARG A 183 -24.79 2.94 -38.46
N THR A 184 -23.67 3.52 -38.03
CA THR A 184 -23.33 3.70 -36.61
C THR A 184 -23.55 5.16 -36.20
N LYS A 185 -24.31 5.37 -35.13
CA LYS A 185 -24.56 6.69 -34.57
C LYS A 185 -23.28 7.27 -33.95
N LEU A 186 -23.23 8.61 -33.77
CA LEU A 186 -22.09 9.29 -33.16
C LEU A 186 -21.72 8.70 -31.79
N ALA A 187 -22.72 8.48 -30.93
CA ALA A 187 -22.53 7.89 -29.61
C ALA A 187 -21.84 6.51 -29.66
N ASP A 188 -22.22 5.65 -30.61
CA ASP A 188 -21.60 4.33 -30.79
C ASP A 188 -20.17 4.43 -31.29
N ARG A 189 -19.89 5.40 -32.16
CA ARG A 189 -18.52 5.69 -32.59
C ARG A 189 -17.71 6.12 -31.37
N MET A 190 -18.15 7.14 -30.62
CA MET A 190 -17.46 7.67 -29.44
C MET A 190 -17.08 6.58 -28.43
N THR A 191 -18.04 5.77 -28.00
CA THR A 191 -17.83 4.77 -26.94
C THR A 191 -17.35 3.41 -27.47
N GLY A 192 -17.21 3.26 -28.79
CA GLY A 192 -16.85 2.00 -29.43
C GLY A 192 -15.40 1.57 -29.14
N LYS A 193 -15.13 0.26 -29.24
CA LYS A 193 -13.78 -0.31 -29.04
C LYS A 193 -12.72 0.32 -29.97
N GLY A 194 -13.12 0.75 -31.17
CA GLY A 194 -12.22 1.40 -32.12
C GLY A 194 -11.62 2.72 -31.63
N ASN A 195 -12.35 3.45 -30.78
CA ASN A 195 -11.90 4.72 -30.22
C ASN A 195 -11.23 4.59 -28.85
N LYS A 196 -11.09 3.36 -28.34
CA LYS A 196 -10.44 3.07 -27.06
C LYS A 196 -10.99 3.89 -25.88
N PHE A 197 -12.28 4.24 -25.91
CA PHE A 197 -12.91 5.12 -24.93
C PHE A 197 -12.65 4.68 -23.47
N SER A 198 -12.97 3.44 -23.12
CA SER A 198 -12.72 2.91 -21.78
C SER A 198 -11.24 2.91 -21.40
N CYS A 199 -10.33 2.76 -22.37
CA CYS A 199 -8.89 2.83 -22.10
C CYS A 199 -8.46 4.26 -21.74
N TYR A 200 -9.04 5.29 -22.35
CA TYR A 200 -8.84 6.69 -21.94
C TYR A 200 -9.43 7.00 -20.57
N VAL A 201 -10.62 6.50 -20.28
CA VAL A 201 -11.23 6.62 -18.95
C VAL A 201 -10.32 5.99 -17.89
N SER A 202 -9.84 4.76 -18.11
CA SER A 202 -8.91 4.08 -17.20
C SER A 202 -7.62 4.88 -17.05
N ALA A 203 -7.01 5.33 -18.15
CA ALA A 203 -5.78 6.11 -18.12
C ALA A 203 -5.90 7.40 -17.30
N PHE A 204 -6.91 8.22 -17.57
CA PHE A 204 -7.08 9.48 -16.86
C PHE A 204 -7.41 9.29 -15.39
N ALA A 205 -8.30 8.34 -15.06
CA ALA A 205 -8.64 8.02 -13.68
C ALA A 205 -7.42 7.50 -12.90
N ASN A 206 -6.55 6.69 -13.51
CA ASN A 206 -5.33 6.18 -12.88
C ASN A 206 -4.18 7.20 -12.80
N TYR A 207 -4.35 8.39 -13.38
CA TYR A 207 -3.36 9.45 -13.38
C TYR A 207 -3.87 10.69 -12.63
N ASN A 208 -3.81 11.87 -13.25
CA ASN A 208 -4.22 13.14 -12.64
C ASN A 208 -5.63 13.58 -13.04
N GLY A 209 -6.41 12.70 -13.67
CA GLY A 209 -7.60 13.08 -14.42
C GLY A 209 -7.26 13.59 -15.81
N GLY A 210 -8.28 14.02 -16.55
CA GLY A 210 -8.08 14.55 -17.90
C GLY A 210 -9.37 14.87 -18.64
N HIS A 211 -9.19 15.41 -19.84
CA HIS A 211 -10.26 15.82 -20.76
C HIS A 211 -10.09 15.13 -22.11
N MET A 212 -11.18 14.58 -22.63
CA MET A 212 -11.28 14.11 -24.01
C MET A 212 -12.13 15.08 -24.82
N TYR A 213 -11.60 15.62 -25.90
CA TYR A 213 -12.31 16.55 -26.79
C TYR A 213 -12.65 15.85 -28.11
N PHE A 214 -13.94 15.68 -28.37
CA PHE A 214 -14.44 15.16 -29.64
C PHE A 214 -14.85 16.30 -30.57
N GLY A 215 -14.49 16.21 -31.85
CA GLY A 215 -14.67 17.27 -32.84
C GLY A 215 -13.42 18.14 -33.03
N ILE A 216 -12.27 17.73 -32.50
CA ILE A 216 -10.97 18.36 -32.71
C ILE A 216 -10.05 17.34 -33.40
N ARG A 217 -9.35 17.78 -34.45
CA ARG A 217 -8.34 16.99 -35.15
C ARG A 217 -7.07 16.84 -34.32
N ASP A 218 -6.27 15.83 -34.66
CA ASP A 218 -5.00 15.56 -33.99
C ASP A 218 -3.99 16.73 -34.10
N ASP A 219 -4.15 17.61 -35.10
CA ASP A 219 -3.36 18.85 -35.27
C ASP A 219 -3.94 20.06 -34.51
N GLY A 220 -4.97 19.85 -33.68
CA GLY A 220 -5.62 20.87 -32.86
C GLY A 220 -6.63 21.74 -33.60
N VAL A 221 -6.91 21.47 -34.88
CA VAL A 221 -7.92 22.19 -35.66
C VAL A 221 -9.33 21.77 -35.23
N VAL A 222 -10.16 22.75 -34.87
CA VAL A 222 -11.55 22.56 -34.45
C VAL A 222 -12.45 22.35 -35.65
N GLU A 223 -13.12 21.21 -35.74
CA GLU A 223 -14.15 20.94 -36.75
C GLU A 223 -15.57 21.02 -36.14
N GLY A 224 -15.71 20.57 -34.90
CA GLY A 224 -16.98 20.31 -34.24
C GLY A 224 -17.67 19.05 -34.74
N GLU A 225 -18.60 18.54 -33.94
CA GLU A 225 -19.54 17.48 -34.33
C GLU A 225 -20.93 18.09 -34.49
N VAL A 226 -21.64 17.73 -35.57
CA VAL A 226 -23.03 18.16 -35.77
C VAL A 226 -23.94 17.20 -35.01
N ILE A 227 -24.62 17.71 -33.98
CA ILE A 227 -25.42 16.94 -33.03
C ILE A 227 -26.84 17.53 -32.98
N PRO A 228 -27.86 16.79 -33.46
CA PRO A 228 -29.26 17.11 -33.20
C PRO A 228 -29.54 17.11 -31.69
N ASN A 229 -30.37 18.04 -31.21
CA ASN A 229 -30.68 18.15 -29.77
C ASN A 229 -31.23 16.85 -29.17
N GLU A 230 -31.96 16.07 -29.96
CA GLU A 230 -32.52 14.76 -29.58
C GLU A 230 -31.44 13.69 -29.31
N ASP A 231 -30.26 13.81 -29.94
CA ASP A 231 -29.16 12.85 -29.81
C ASP A 231 -28.28 13.09 -28.57
N ILE A 232 -28.33 14.29 -27.97
CA ILE A 232 -27.54 14.65 -26.79
C ILE A 232 -27.80 13.68 -25.63
N SER A 233 -29.08 13.35 -25.37
CA SER A 233 -29.47 12.41 -24.32
C SER A 233 -28.93 11.00 -24.58
N GLU A 234 -28.89 10.57 -25.85
CA GLU A 234 -28.35 9.26 -26.22
C GLU A 234 -26.84 9.18 -26.02
N ILE A 235 -26.10 10.24 -26.37
CA ILE A 235 -24.65 10.34 -26.16
C ILE A 235 -24.34 10.21 -24.67
N ILE A 236 -25.00 11.00 -23.82
CA ILE A 236 -24.82 10.97 -22.35
C ILE A 236 -25.05 9.55 -21.82
N LYS A 237 -26.17 8.91 -22.20
CA LYS A 237 -26.52 7.55 -21.75
C LYS A 237 -25.49 6.51 -22.18
N LYS A 238 -24.93 6.63 -23.39
CA LYS A 238 -23.92 5.69 -23.91
C LYS A 238 -22.58 5.87 -23.19
N VAL A 239 -22.16 7.11 -22.95
CA VAL A 239 -20.96 7.44 -22.18
C VAL A 239 -21.08 6.90 -20.75
N GLU A 240 -22.18 7.20 -20.08
CA GLU A 240 -22.48 6.70 -18.73
C GLU A 240 -22.45 5.17 -18.69
N LYS A 241 -23.13 4.50 -19.62
CA LYS A 241 -23.14 3.04 -19.70
C LYS A 241 -21.75 2.45 -19.91
N ALA A 242 -20.91 3.10 -20.72
CA ALA A 242 -19.55 2.64 -20.97
C ALA A 242 -18.64 2.81 -19.74
N ILE A 243 -18.80 3.91 -18.99
CA ILE A 243 -18.07 4.18 -17.74
C ILE A 243 -18.51 3.24 -16.61
N ASN A 244 -19.82 3.01 -16.45
CA ASN A 244 -20.39 2.15 -15.40
C ASN A 244 -20.06 0.66 -15.59
N LYS A 245 -19.70 0.24 -16.81
CA LYS A 245 -19.29 -1.15 -17.09
C LYS A 245 -17.85 -1.44 -16.61
N MET A 246 -17.07 -0.40 -16.35
CA MET A 246 -15.68 -0.54 -15.91
C MET A 246 -15.60 -0.96 -14.44
N MET A 247 -14.45 -1.47 -14.01
CA MET A 247 -14.22 -1.85 -12.62
C MET A 247 -13.64 -0.65 -11.86
N TRP A 248 -14.45 -0.10 -10.95
CA TRP A 248 -14.05 0.99 -10.08
C TRP A 248 -13.69 0.48 -8.68
N PRO A 249 -12.88 1.24 -7.92
CA PRO A 249 -12.57 0.91 -6.54
C PRO A 249 -13.82 0.76 -5.67
N GLU A 250 -13.80 -0.17 -4.72
CA GLU A 250 -14.91 -0.45 -3.80
C GLU A 250 -15.38 0.80 -3.03
N GLN A 251 -14.46 1.72 -2.72
CA GLN A 251 -14.78 2.97 -2.02
C GLN A 251 -15.64 3.92 -2.86
N ILE A 252 -15.57 3.81 -4.19
CA ILE A 252 -16.39 4.57 -5.15
C ILE A 252 -17.66 3.79 -5.46
N GLY A 253 -17.55 2.47 -5.63
CA GLY A 253 -18.65 1.64 -6.10
C GLY A 253 -19.00 1.98 -7.54
N GLN A 254 -20.15 2.60 -7.78
CA GLN A 254 -20.55 3.06 -9.11
C GLN A 254 -20.14 4.53 -9.31
N PRO A 255 -19.44 4.87 -10.41
CA PRO A 255 -18.96 6.22 -10.65
C PRO A 255 -20.13 7.17 -10.91
N LYS A 256 -20.10 8.33 -10.26
CA LYS A 256 -21.16 9.34 -10.38
C LYS A 256 -20.79 10.48 -11.32
N ARG A 257 -21.74 10.86 -12.16
CA ARG A 257 -21.65 12.08 -12.98
C ARG A 257 -21.57 13.33 -12.10
N GLY A 258 -20.75 14.30 -12.48
CA GLY A 258 -20.49 15.54 -11.73
C GLY A 258 -19.47 15.38 -10.59
N GLU A 259 -19.09 14.14 -10.24
CA GLU A 259 -18.05 13.85 -9.25
C GLU A 259 -16.84 13.15 -9.89
N HIS A 260 -17.08 12.04 -10.57
CA HIS A 260 -16.03 11.16 -11.11
C HIS A 260 -15.81 11.38 -12.61
N TRP A 261 -16.84 11.85 -13.28
CA TRP A 261 -16.82 12.18 -14.69
C TRP A 261 -17.90 13.21 -15.01
N GLU A 262 -17.71 13.99 -16.06
CA GLU A 262 -18.73 14.91 -16.58
C GLU A 262 -18.62 14.99 -18.11
N ILE A 263 -19.69 15.39 -18.76
CA ILE A 263 -19.75 15.61 -20.20
C ILE A 263 -20.35 16.98 -20.51
N PHE A 264 -19.62 17.75 -21.30
CA PHE A 264 -19.97 19.08 -21.75
C PHE A 264 -20.16 19.09 -23.26
N PHE A 265 -21.07 19.96 -23.72
CA PHE A 265 -21.33 20.20 -25.14
C PHE A 265 -21.03 21.67 -25.39
N GLU A 266 -19.77 21.98 -25.68
CA GLU A 266 -19.31 23.35 -25.84
C GLU A 266 -19.60 23.83 -27.27
N PRO A 267 -20.27 24.98 -27.45
CA PRO A 267 -20.66 25.46 -28.77
C PRO A 267 -19.44 25.83 -29.62
N VAL A 268 -19.50 25.52 -30.91
CA VAL A 268 -18.51 25.99 -31.89
C VAL A 268 -18.98 27.29 -32.51
N VAL A 269 -18.08 28.27 -32.62
CA VAL A 269 -18.34 29.57 -33.24
C VAL A 269 -17.66 29.72 -34.60
N ASP A 270 -18.23 30.55 -35.47
CA ASP A 270 -17.63 30.94 -36.74
C ASP A 270 -16.57 32.05 -36.57
N GLU A 271 -15.97 32.52 -37.68
CA GLU A 271 -14.94 33.58 -37.66
C GLU A 271 -15.44 34.92 -37.11
N ASN A 272 -16.76 35.13 -37.07
CA ASN A 272 -17.41 36.33 -36.52
C ASN A 272 -17.87 36.12 -35.07
N SER A 273 -17.46 35.02 -34.42
CA SER A 273 -17.88 34.63 -33.07
C SER A 273 -19.38 34.33 -32.92
N ASN A 274 -20.09 34.01 -34.00
CA ASN A 274 -21.47 33.54 -33.93
C ASN A 274 -21.52 32.03 -33.68
N VAL A 275 -22.41 31.57 -32.80
CA VAL A 275 -22.60 30.14 -32.54
C VAL A 275 -23.14 29.44 -33.78
N ILE A 276 -22.47 28.38 -34.22
CA ILE A 276 -22.90 27.53 -35.32
C ILE A 276 -23.97 26.56 -34.79
N PRO A 277 -25.22 26.60 -35.32
CA PRO A 277 -26.30 25.77 -34.81
C PRO A 277 -25.94 24.28 -34.81
N SER A 278 -26.31 23.60 -33.73
CA SER A 278 -26.13 22.14 -33.56
C SER A 278 -24.68 21.65 -33.74
N THR A 279 -23.67 22.51 -33.64
CA THR A 279 -22.26 22.11 -33.81
C THR A 279 -21.52 22.31 -32.49
N PHE A 280 -20.98 21.23 -31.94
CA PHE A 280 -20.38 21.22 -30.61
C PHE A 280 -19.01 20.53 -30.60
N VAL A 281 -18.13 20.96 -29.69
CA VAL A 281 -17.06 20.11 -29.19
C VAL A 281 -17.58 19.38 -27.96
N ILE A 282 -17.56 18.06 -27.98
CA ILE A 282 -17.97 17.26 -26.82
C ILE A 282 -16.75 17.07 -25.93
N VAL A 283 -16.82 17.53 -24.69
CA VAL A 283 -15.73 17.40 -23.72
C VAL A 283 -16.13 16.41 -22.65
N ILE A 284 -15.35 15.35 -22.47
CA ILE A 284 -15.54 14.39 -21.37
C ILE A 284 -14.42 14.61 -20.35
N TYR A 285 -14.80 15.06 -19.16
CA TYR A 285 -13.94 15.15 -18.00
C TYR A 285 -13.93 13.82 -17.26
N ILE A 286 -12.74 13.36 -16.85
CA ILE A 286 -12.55 12.21 -15.97
C ILE A 286 -11.73 12.67 -14.77
N ALA A 287 -12.27 12.49 -13.57
CA ALA A 287 -11.59 12.82 -12.33
C ALA A 287 -10.48 11.79 -12.02
N PRO A 288 -9.40 12.21 -11.36
CA PRO A 288 -8.43 11.26 -10.81
C PRO A 288 -9.07 10.38 -9.74
N CYS A 289 -8.66 9.12 -9.70
CA CYS A 289 -9.23 8.09 -8.85
C CYS A 289 -8.14 7.36 -8.07
N LEU A 290 -8.32 7.25 -6.74
CA LEU A 290 -7.47 6.40 -5.90
C LEU A 290 -8.02 4.96 -5.90
N GLY A 291 -7.18 3.94 -5.86
CA GLY A 291 -7.62 2.53 -5.85
C GLY A 291 -7.52 1.80 -7.19
N GLY A 292 -7.31 2.51 -8.29
CA GLY A 292 -7.19 1.96 -9.63
C GLY A 292 -8.54 1.70 -10.33
N VAL A 293 -8.65 2.13 -11.59
CA VAL A 293 -9.80 1.91 -12.48
C VAL A 293 -9.39 1.00 -13.64
N PHE A 294 -10.09 -0.12 -13.77
CA PHE A 294 -9.78 -1.16 -14.76
C PHE A 294 -10.84 -1.19 -15.85
N THR A 295 -10.45 -1.44 -17.09
CA THR A 295 -11.41 -1.55 -18.19
C THR A 295 -12.26 -2.82 -18.08
N GLU A 296 -11.65 -3.89 -17.58
CA GLU A 296 -12.22 -5.22 -17.36
C GLU A 296 -11.46 -5.87 -16.20
N GLU A 297 -11.92 -7.01 -15.67
CA GLU A 297 -11.17 -7.77 -14.67
C GLU A 297 -9.79 -8.19 -15.20
N PRO A 298 -8.72 -8.15 -14.39
CA PRO A 298 -7.41 -8.68 -14.77
C PRO A 298 -7.48 -10.11 -15.32
N GLU A 299 -6.74 -10.39 -16.39
CA GLU A 299 -6.54 -11.76 -16.87
C GLU A 299 -5.44 -12.40 -16.01
N CYS A 300 -5.87 -13.16 -15.00
CA CYS A 300 -5.03 -13.96 -14.13
C CYS A 300 -5.70 -15.32 -13.96
N TYR A 301 -4.93 -16.39 -13.95
CA TYR A 301 -5.43 -17.75 -13.95
C TYR A 301 -4.77 -18.57 -12.86
N GLU A 302 -5.47 -19.58 -12.36
CA GLU A 302 -4.95 -20.54 -11.37
C GLU A 302 -5.52 -21.94 -11.62
N MET A 303 -4.83 -22.94 -11.06
CA MET A 303 -5.32 -24.30 -11.03
C MET A 303 -6.23 -24.50 -9.80
N VAL A 304 -7.50 -24.86 -10.03
CA VAL A 304 -8.50 -25.20 -9.01
C VAL A 304 -9.02 -26.59 -9.32
N GLU A 305 -8.84 -27.54 -8.40
CA GLU A 305 -9.32 -28.92 -8.55
C GLU A 305 -8.91 -29.57 -9.89
N GLY A 306 -7.68 -29.29 -10.35
CA GLY A 306 -7.13 -29.82 -11.61
C GLY A 306 -7.65 -29.13 -12.88
N LYS A 307 -8.43 -28.05 -12.77
CA LYS A 307 -8.91 -27.25 -13.90
C LYS A 307 -8.29 -25.85 -13.89
N ILE A 308 -8.13 -25.28 -15.07
CA ILE A 308 -7.71 -23.88 -15.21
C ILE A 308 -8.93 -23.00 -15.04
N GLU A 309 -8.89 -22.12 -14.05
CA GLU A 309 -9.94 -21.13 -13.80
C GLU A 309 -9.36 -19.70 -13.88
N LYS A 310 -10.19 -18.77 -14.37
CA LYS A 310 -9.86 -17.35 -14.29
C LYS A 310 -10.09 -16.89 -12.85
N MET A 311 -9.05 -16.32 -12.26
CA MET A 311 -9.11 -15.76 -10.92
C MET A 311 -10.09 -14.57 -10.89
N SER A 312 -11.01 -14.58 -9.93
CA SER A 312 -11.92 -13.44 -9.73
C SER A 312 -11.15 -12.19 -9.32
N PHE A 313 -11.69 -11.00 -9.62
CA PHE A 313 -11.04 -9.74 -9.22
C PHE A 313 -10.80 -9.65 -7.70
N VAL A 314 -11.74 -10.13 -6.89
CA VAL A 314 -11.63 -10.14 -5.42
C VAL A 314 -10.49 -11.05 -4.96
N THR A 315 -10.39 -12.26 -5.55
CA THR A 315 -9.30 -13.20 -5.24
C THR A 315 -7.95 -12.63 -5.65
N TRP A 316 -7.87 -12.04 -6.84
CA TRP A 316 -6.67 -11.39 -7.38
C TRP A 316 -6.17 -10.30 -6.43
N LYS A 317 -7.05 -9.37 -6.05
CA LYS A 317 -6.75 -8.29 -5.10
C LYS A 317 -6.38 -8.81 -3.70
N LYS A 318 -6.99 -9.92 -3.25
CA LYS A 318 -6.68 -10.51 -1.93
C LYS A 318 -5.31 -11.19 -1.91
N ARG A 319 -4.97 -12.01 -2.90
CA ARG A 319 -3.64 -12.62 -3.02
C ARG A 319 -2.56 -11.54 -3.19
N GLU A 320 -2.92 -10.46 -3.85
CA GLU A 320 -2.12 -9.26 -3.99
C GLU A 320 -1.82 -8.57 -2.64
N LEU A 321 -2.77 -8.53 -1.70
CA LEU A 321 -2.59 -7.96 -0.35
C LEU A 321 -1.87 -8.88 0.66
N GLN A 322 -1.66 -10.16 0.33
CA GLN A 322 -1.13 -11.17 1.26
C GLN A 322 0.38 -11.45 1.10
N LEU A 323 1.04 -10.88 0.08
CA LEU A 323 2.41 -11.27 -0.29
C LEU A 323 3.55 -10.71 0.61
N ASP A 324 3.27 -9.89 1.63
CA ASP A 324 4.31 -9.29 2.50
C ASP A 324 4.36 -9.79 3.96
N GLY A 325 3.64 -10.85 4.33
CA GLY A 325 3.72 -11.33 5.71
C GLY A 325 3.24 -12.74 5.94
N VAL A 326 4.19 -13.62 6.26
CA VAL A 326 4.03 -14.95 6.89
C VAL A 326 2.78 -15.69 6.43
N ASP A 327 2.98 -16.67 5.53
CA ASP A 327 1.97 -17.64 5.11
C ASP A 327 1.15 -18.14 6.31
N ILE A 328 -0.04 -17.57 6.46
CA ILE A 328 -1.12 -18.16 7.23
C ILE A 328 -2.16 -18.50 6.17
N PRO A 329 -2.34 -19.80 5.86
CA PRO A 329 -3.28 -20.24 4.84
C PRO A 329 -4.64 -19.56 5.03
N ALA A 330 -5.25 -19.10 3.93
CA ALA A 330 -6.60 -18.49 3.96
C ALA A 330 -7.69 -19.43 4.52
N ALA A 331 -7.37 -20.72 4.72
CA ALA A 331 -8.19 -21.71 5.39
C ALA A 331 -8.23 -21.57 6.93
N VAL A 332 -7.34 -20.77 7.55
CA VAL A 332 -7.36 -20.55 9.00
C VAL A 332 -8.35 -19.42 9.30
N GLN A 333 -9.52 -19.78 9.82
CA GLN A 333 -10.49 -18.83 10.35
C GLN A 333 -9.81 -17.95 11.39
N ARG A 334 -9.76 -16.64 11.13
CA ARG A 334 -9.20 -15.66 12.07
C ARG A 334 -10.16 -15.48 13.23
N ILE A 335 -9.61 -15.31 14.42
CA ILE A 335 -10.40 -15.04 15.61
C ILE A 335 -10.81 -13.56 15.59
N GLU A 336 -12.12 -13.35 15.60
CA GLU A 336 -12.77 -12.04 15.66
C GLU A 336 -13.43 -11.85 17.03
N TRP A 337 -13.93 -10.64 17.28
CA TRP A 337 -14.75 -10.37 18.45
C TRP A 337 -16.03 -11.20 18.40
N SER A 338 -16.42 -11.73 19.55
CA SER A 338 -17.69 -12.44 19.76
C SER A 338 -18.92 -11.60 19.41
N SER A 339 -18.79 -10.27 19.47
CA SER A 339 -19.84 -9.31 19.14
C SER A 339 -19.28 -7.98 18.65
N SER A 340 -19.88 -7.43 17.60
CA SER A 340 -19.57 -6.09 17.07
C SER A 340 -19.90 -4.96 18.06
N ALA A 341 -20.83 -5.19 18.99
CA ALA A 341 -21.14 -4.25 20.06
C ALA A 341 -19.99 -4.20 21.09
N THR A 342 -19.50 -5.37 21.51
CA THR A 342 -18.36 -5.49 22.43
C THR A 342 -17.11 -4.85 21.82
N GLU A 343 -16.83 -5.14 20.55
CA GLU A 343 -15.74 -4.50 19.82
C GLU A 343 -15.85 -2.97 19.85
N ARG A 344 -17.03 -2.43 19.54
CA ARG A 344 -17.27 -0.99 19.50
C ARG A 344 -17.10 -0.35 20.88
N HIS A 345 -17.62 -0.98 21.94
CA HIS A 345 -17.50 -0.48 23.32
C HIS A 345 -16.03 -0.50 23.78
N CYS A 346 -15.33 -1.61 23.56
CA CYS A 346 -13.91 -1.76 23.88
C CYS A 346 -13.05 -0.77 23.10
N THR A 347 -13.30 -0.62 21.80
CA THR A 347 -12.57 0.34 20.94
C THR A 347 -12.77 1.76 21.44
N LYS A 348 -14.02 2.17 21.71
CA LYS A 348 -14.31 3.51 22.24
C LYS A 348 -13.66 3.78 23.59
N ALA A 349 -13.72 2.81 24.51
CA ALA A 349 -13.06 2.91 25.81
C ALA A 349 -11.55 3.05 25.65
N ARG A 350 -10.94 2.20 24.80
CA ARG A 350 -9.50 2.22 24.53
C ARG A 350 -9.06 3.56 23.94
N GLU A 351 -9.74 4.06 22.90
CA GLU A 351 -9.41 5.31 22.22
C GLU A 351 -9.42 6.52 23.17
N VAL A 352 -10.53 6.71 23.90
CA VAL A 352 -10.70 7.85 24.81
C VAL A 352 -9.65 7.80 25.93
N LEU A 353 -9.46 6.62 26.53
CA LEU A 353 -8.53 6.46 27.65
C LEU A 353 -7.06 6.57 27.19
N MET A 354 -6.69 5.98 26.05
CA MET A 354 -5.34 6.11 25.49
C MET A 354 -5.04 7.55 25.08
N MET A 355 -6.00 8.28 24.53
CA MET A 355 -5.83 9.70 24.23
C MET A 355 -5.52 10.51 25.49
N ALA A 356 -6.22 10.24 26.59
CA ALA A 356 -5.96 10.90 27.87
C ALA A 356 -4.58 10.53 28.44
N ILE A 357 -4.22 9.24 28.42
CA ILE A 357 -2.92 8.73 28.88
C ILE A 357 -1.78 9.33 28.06
N ASN A 358 -1.85 9.26 26.73
CA ASN A 358 -0.78 9.75 25.85
C ASN A 358 -0.61 11.27 25.90
N ASN A 359 -1.60 12.03 26.39
CA ASN A 359 -1.50 13.46 26.60
C ASN A 359 -1.19 13.86 28.04
N GLY A 360 -0.96 12.90 28.94
CA GLY A 360 -0.70 13.18 30.36
C GLY A 360 -1.90 13.81 31.08
N LYS A 361 -3.12 13.65 30.53
CA LYS A 361 -4.37 14.21 31.07
C LYS A 361 -4.98 13.23 32.08
N TRP A 362 -4.29 13.04 33.21
CA TRP A 362 -4.60 12.00 34.19
C TRP A 362 -5.96 12.16 34.87
N GLU A 363 -6.38 13.40 35.14
CA GLU A 363 -7.70 13.70 35.71
C GLU A 363 -8.82 13.32 34.75
N ILE A 364 -8.64 13.64 33.46
CA ILE A 364 -9.57 13.27 32.40
C ILE A 364 -9.65 11.75 32.26
N PHE A 365 -8.51 11.05 32.32
CA PHE A 365 -8.49 9.59 32.35
C PHE A 365 -9.34 9.03 33.51
N SER A 366 -9.12 9.52 34.74
CA SER A 366 -9.88 9.10 35.92
C SER A 366 -11.38 9.41 35.79
N LYS A 367 -11.72 10.57 35.22
CA LYS A 367 -13.11 11.00 34.96
C LYS A 367 -13.84 10.06 34.01
N TYR A 368 -13.17 9.51 33.00
CA TYR A 368 -13.80 8.65 32.00
C TYR A 368 -13.71 7.15 32.31
N ALA A 369 -12.68 6.69 33.01
CA ALA A 369 -12.46 5.26 33.24
C ALA A 369 -13.63 4.58 33.97
N LYS A 370 -14.13 5.18 35.05
CA LYS A 370 -15.23 4.61 35.84
C LYS A 370 -16.58 4.63 35.11
N PRO A 371 -16.98 5.75 34.47
CA PRO A 371 -18.19 5.75 33.64
C PRO A 371 -18.20 4.70 32.52
N PHE A 372 -17.06 4.31 31.95
CA PHE A 372 -17.04 3.19 30.99
C PHE A 372 -17.39 1.85 31.66
N GLU A 373 -16.86 1.58 32.85
CA GLU A 373 -17.17 0.36 33.62
C GLU A 373 -18.64 0.33 34.09
N ASP A 374 -19.18 1.49 34.48
CA ASP A 374 -20.54 1.61 34.99
C ASP A 374 -21.58 1.55 33.85
N LYS A 375 -21.26 2.15 32.69
CA LYS A 375 -22.15 2.20 31.52
C LYS A 375 -22.21 0.88 30.76
N PHE A 376 -21.11 0.14 30.74
CA PHE A 376 -20.95 -1.08 29.97
C PHE A 376 -20.59 -2.22 30.94
N PRO A 377 -21.59 -3.01 31.39
CA PRO A 377 -21.37 -4.02 32.41
C PRO A 377 -20.52 -5.22 31.93
N GLU A 378 -20.26 -5.32 30.61
CA GLU A 378 -19.47 -6.37 29.97
C GLU A 378 -18.09 -6.53 30.62
N VAL A 379 -17.66 -7.78 30.80
CA VAL A 379 -16.36 -8.12 31.41
C VAL A 379 -15.21 -7.59 30.55
N GLU A 380 -15.38 -7.62 29.23
CA GLU A 380 -14.43 -7.18 28.22
C GLU A 380 -14.13 -5.68 28.35
N VAL A 381 -15.16 -4.85 28.59
CA VAL A 381 -14.96 -3.41 28.76
C VAL A 381 -14.21 -3.14 30.08
N LYS A 382 -14.52 -3.88 31.15
CA LYS A 382 -13.78 -3.79 32.42
C LYS A 382 -12.32 -4.21 32.26
N LEU A 383 -12.03 -5.30 31.55
CA LEU A 383 -10.67 -5.71 31.21
C LEU A 383 -9.96 -4.64 30.36
N MET A 384 -10.64 -4.04 29.39
CA MET A 384 -10.08 -2.95 28.61
C MET A 384 -9.72 -1.74 29.50
N VAL A 385 -10.63 -1.31 30.38
CA VAL A 385 -10.35 -0.21 31.33
C VAL A 385 -9.19 -0.56 32.27
N LEU A 386 -9.17 -1.77 32.83
CA LEU A 386 -8.06 -2.25 33.67
C LEU A 386 -6.73 -2.23 32.93
N SER A 387 -6.69 -2.71 31.67
CA SER A 387 -5.48 -2.66 30.84
C SER A 387 -4.96 -1.22 30.70
N ARG A 388 -5.85 -0.24 30.53
CA ARG A 388 -5.46 1.17 30.41
C ARG A 388 -5.04 1.75 31.77
N ARG A 389 -5.63 1.32 32.89
CA ARG A 389 -5.19 1.70 34.24
C ARG A 389 -3.79 1.18 34.56
N VAL A 390 -3.46 -0.04 34.13
CA VAL A 390 -2.10 -0.60 34.22
C VAL A 390 -1.14 0.29 33.43
N VAL A 391 -1.48 0.62 32.17
CA VAL A 391 -0.66 1.49 31.31
C VAL A 391 -0.45 2.87 31.92
N ALA A 392 -1.52 3.52 32.38
CA ALA A 392 -1.44 4.81 33.05
C ALA A 392 -0.52 4.76 34.28
N SER A 393 -0.64 3.73 35.10
CA SER A 393 0.10 3.60 36.36
C SER A 393 1.60 3.39 36.13
N TYR A 394 2.00 2.49 35.22
CA TYR A 394 3.43 2.28 34.99
C TYR A 394 4.09 3.48 34.31
N ARG A 395 3.39 4.17 33.39
CA ARG A 395 3.91 5.39 32.74
C ARG A 395 4.13 6.54 33.72
N GLN A 396 3.35 6.61 34.78
CA GLN A 396 3.55 7.55 35.90
C GLN A 396 4.69 7.11 36.85
N GLY A 397 5.36 5.99 36.60
CA GLY A 397 6.37 5.41 37.49
C GLY A 397 5.79 4.70 38.71
N ARG A 398 4.47 4.47 38.76
CA ARG A 398 3.77 3.82 39.90
C ARG A 398 3.68 2.31 39.73
N LEU A 399 4.84 1.65 39.66
CA LEU A 399 4.94 0.22 39.33
C LEU A 399 4.18 -0.70 40.29
N TYR A 400 4.21 -0.42 41.60
CA TYR A 400 3.47 -1.20 42.61
C TYR A 400 1.96 -1.19 42.33
N LYS A 401 1.39 0.00 42.09
CA LYS A 401 -0.03 0.14 41.71
C LYS A 401 -0.34 -0.55 40.38
N ALA A 402 0.57 -0.47 39.42
CA ALA A 402 0.40 -1.15 38.14
C ALA A 402 0.34 -2.68 38.28
N ARG A 403 1.12 -3.26 39.21
CA ARG A 403 1.04 -4.71 39.54
C ARG A 403 -0.31 -5.08 40.15
N LEU A 404 -0.77 -4.34 41.17
CA LEU A 404 -2.07 -4.62 41.79
C LEU A 404 -3.22 -4.62 40.76
N LEU A 405 -3.21 -3.63 39.86
CA LEU A 405 -4.19 -3.55 38.77
C LEU A 405 -4.05 -4.67 37.74
N PHE A 406 -2.83 -5.17 37.53
CA PHE A 406 -2.57 -6.30 36.64
C PHE A 406 -3.03 -7.62 37.26
N ASP A 407 -2.86 -7.80 38.58
CA ASP A 407 -3.39 -8.95 39.32
C ASP A 407 -4.94 -8.96 39.26
N ASP A 408 -5.58 -7.79 39.36
CA ASP A 408 -7.02 -7.66 39.18
C ASP A 408 -7.47 -7.99 37.75
N TYR A 409 -6.69 -7.58 36.74
CA TYR A 409 -6.91 -7.98 35.34
C TYR A 409 -6.82 -9.49 35.18
N GLU A 410 -5.79 -10.13 35.74
CA GLU A 410 -5.57 -11.58 35.66
C GLU A 410 -6.73 -12.38 36.29
N LYS A 411 -7.21 -11.95 37.47
CA LYS A 411 -8.38 -12.56 38.13
C LYS A 411 -9.67 -12.45 37.31
N LEU A 412 -9.80 -11.38 36.51
CA LEU A 412 -10.99 -11.13 35.70
C LEU A 412 -10.92 -11.81 34.33
N LEU A 413 -9.72 -12.08 33.82
CA LEU A 413 -9.48 -12.59 32.47
C LEU A 413 -10.25 -13.87 32.15
N SER A 414 -10.30 -14.83 33.08
CA SER A 414 -10.98 -16.12 32.89
C SER A 414 -12.50 -16.01 32.73
N LYS A 415 -13.09 -14.83 32.97
CA LYS A 415 -14.53 -14.57 32.84
C LYS A 415 -14.92 -13.90 31.52
N ALA A 416 -13.96 -13.61 30.63
CA ALA A 416 -14.23 -12.96 29.35
C ALA A 416 -14.70 -13.97 28.30
N ASN A 417 -15.69 -13.57 27.51
CA ASN A 417 -16.11 -14.32 26.32
C ASN A 417 -15.04 -14.20 25.22
N ASP A 418 -14.45 -13.01 25.07
CA ASP A 418 -13.36 -12.73 24.13
C ASP A 418 -11.97 -13.08 24.70
N LEU A 419 -11.88 -14.20 25.44
CA LEU A 419 -10.69 -14.60 26.21
C LEU A 419 -9.40 -14.49 25.39
N PHE A 420 -9.39 -14.99 24.16
CA PHE A 420 -8.20 -15.04 23.31
C PHE A 420 -7.63 -13.65 22.98
N ILE A 421 -8.50 -12.65 22.72
CA ILE A 421 -8.06 -11.27 22.47
C ILE A 421 -7.42 -10.69 23.73
N PHE A 422 -8.06 -10.90 24.89
CA PHE A 422 -7.57 -10.38 26.16
C PHE A 422 -6.34 -11.14 26.70
N GLU A 423 -6.10 -12.37 26.29
CA GLU A 423 -4.84 -13.09 26.53
C GLU A 423 -3.68 -12.46 25.76
N VAL A 424 -3.88 -12.06 24.50
CA VAL A 424 -2.85 -11.33 23.74
C VAL A 424 -2.52 -9.99 24.41
N ILE A 425 -3.56 -9.26 24.86
CA ILE A 425 -3.39 -8.01 25.62
C ILE A 425 -2.67 -8.27 26.96
N TYR A 426 -3.04 -9.34 27.68
CA TYR A 426 -2.41 -9.75 28.93
C TYR A 426 -0.91 -9.94 28.74
N LEU A 427 -0.49 -10.71 27.73
CA LEU A 427 0.91 -10.99 27.45
C LEU A 427 1.69 -9.70 27.14
N CYS A 428 1.09 -8.80 26.34
CA CYS A 428 1.68 -7.49 26.04
C CYS A 428 1.85 -6.61 27.30
N LEU A 429 0.84 -6.58 28.19
CA LEU A 429 0.91 -5.84 29.44
C LEU A 429 1.96 -6.43 30.39
N LYS A 430 2.01 -7.75 30.51
CA LYS A 430 2.99 -8.47 31.34
C LYS A 430 4.41 -8.18 30.86
N ALA A 431 4.63 -8.23 29.54
CA ALA A 431 5.89 -7.87 28.91
C ALA A 431 6.27 -6.41 29.21
N ALA A 432 5.34 -5.46 29.04
CA ALA A 432 5.61 -4.05 29.33
C ALA A 432 5.97 -3.82 30.81
N LEU A 433 5.28 -4.47 31.75
CA LEU A 433 5.58 -4.38 33.19
C LEU A 433 6.95 -4.99 33.52
N LYS A 434 7.28 -6.17 32.98
CA LYS A 434 8.61 -6.78 33.17
C LYS A 434 9.71 -5.90 32.57
N GLY A 435 9.47 -5.27 31.43
CA GLY A 435 10.37 -4.30 30.83
C GLY A 435 10.58 -3.07 31.72
N ALA A 436 9.51 -2.52 32.31
CA ALA A 436 9.60 -1.41 33.26
C ALA A 436 10.37 -1.80 34.56
N GLU A 437 10.33 -3.07 34.93
CA GLU A 437 11.14 -3.65 36.02
C GLU A 437 12.59 -3.98 35.63
N LYS A 438 12.98 -3.73 34.37
CA LYS A 438 14.29 -4.10 33.79
C LYS A 438 14.57 -5.61 33.79
N LYS A 439 13.52 -6.45 33.70
CA LYS A 439 13.61 -7.91 33.61
C LYS A 439 13.45 -8.39 32.16
N PHE A 440 14.41 -8.04 31.30
CA PHE A 440 14.29 -8.19 29.85
C PHE A 440 14.24 -9.64 29.34
N GLU A 441 14.88 -10.59 30.02
CA GLU A 441 14.86 -12.02 29.60
C GLU A 441 13.43 -12.58 29.51
N ALA A 442 12.63 -12.31 30.55
CA ALA A 442 11.23 -12.75 30.59
C ALA A 442 10.33 -12.00 29.58
N VAL A 443 10.78 -10.87 29.04
CA VAL A 443 9.99 -10.08 28.09
C VAL A 443 9.91 -10.78 26.72
N ARG A 444 11.00 -11.42 26.30
CA ARG A 444 11.06 -12.09 24.99
C ARG A 444 10.05 -13.23 24.89
N GLU A 445 10.08 -14.17 25.82
CA GLU A 445 9.18 -15.35 25.83
C GLU A 445 7.70 -14.93 25.81
N LEU A 446 7.37 -13.87 26.57
CA LEU A 446 6.03 -13.30 26.60
C LEU A 446 5.62 -12.70 25.25
N LEU A 447 6.54 -12.00 24.57
CA LEU A 447 6.26 -11.37 23.28
C LEU A 447 6.22 -12.37 22.13
N GLU A 448 7.04 -13.42 22.16
CA GLU A 448 6.95 -14.54 21.22
C GLU A 448 5.59 -15.24 21.34
N SER A 449 5.15 -15.53 22.58
CA SER A 449 3.81 -16.06 22.85
C SER A 449 2.71 -15.11 22.37
N ALA A 450 2.87 -13.80 22.63
CA ALA A 450 1.91 -12.79 22.19
C ALA A 450 1.83 -12.67 20.67
N LEU A 451 2.96 -12.75 19.96
CA LEU A 451 3.03 -12.74 18.50
C LEU A 451 2.39 -14.01 17.92
N LEU A 452 2.70 -15.18 18.48
CA LEU A 452 2.13 -16.45 18.03
C LEU A 452 0.60 -16.46 18.16
N LYS A 453 0.07 -16.02 19.31
CA LYS A 453 -1.38 -15.86 19.50
C LYS A 453 -1.95 -14.72 18.65
N GLY A 454 -1.27 -13.57 18.61
CA GLY A 454 -1.69 -12.40 17.83
C GLY A 454 -1.79 -12.68 16.33
N ASN A 455 -0.97 -13.58 15.80
CA ASN A 455 -1.04 -14.05 14.43
C ASN A 455 -2.33 -14.83 14.11
N GLN A 456 -3.11 -15.26 15.10
CA GLN A 456 -4.41 -15.91 14.90
C GLN A 456 -5.57 -14.90 14.86
N LEU A 457 -5.33 -13.65 15.28
CA LEU A 457 -6.31 -12.58 15.23
C LEU A 457 -6.39 -11.94 13.83
N THR A 458 -7.51 -11.28 13.54
CA THR A 458 -7.63 -10.40 12.38
C THR A 458 -6.68 -9.19 12.52
N PRO A 459 -5.95 -8.79 11.46
CA PRO A 459 -5.12 -7.58 11.47
C PRO A 459 -5.91 -6.33 11.90
N GLY A 460 -5.32 -5.49 12.74
CA GLY A 460 -5.98 -4.31 13.30
C GLY A 460 -5.19 -3.72 14.47
N ILE A 461 -5.84 -2.93 15.33
CA ILE A 461 -5.14 -2.23 16.43
C ILE A 461 -4.52 -3.19 17.45
N VAL A 462 -5.20 -4.30 17.81
CA VAL A 462 -4.67 -5.24 18.81
C VAL A 462 -3.37 -5.87 18.31
N THR A 463 -3.38 -6.40 17.07
CA THR A 463 -2.17 -6.98 16.48
C THR A 463 -1.08 -5.94 16.21
N ALA A 464 -1.44 -4.71 15.82
CA ALA A 464 -0.50 -3.60 15.70
C ALA A 464 0.15 -3.23 17.05
N VAL A 465 -0.60 -3.27 18.16
CA VAL A 465 -0.05 -3.07 19.51
C VAL A 465 0.90 -4.21 19.86
N THR A 466 0.56 -5.47 19.57
CA THR A 466 1.42 -6.63 19.83
C THR A 466 2.74 -6.53 19.07
N LEU A 467 2.68 -6.29 17.76
CA LEU A 467 3.86 -6.10 16.90
C LEU A 467 4.71 -4.91 17.38
N SER A 468 4.06 -3.82 17.81
CA SER A 468 4.76 -2.67 18.34
C SER A 468 5.41 -2.96 19.70
N CYS A 469 4.80 -3.76 20.56
CA CYS A 469 5.43 -4.22 21.80
C CYS A 469 6.65 -5.08 21.50
N ALA A 470 6.55 -6.03 20.55
CA ALA A 470 7.68 -6.82 20.09
C ALA A 470 8.83 -5.95 19.55
N ALA A 471 8.51 -5.01 18.64
CA ALA A 471 9.48 -4.09 18.05
C ALA A 471 10.24 -3.27 19.10
N MET A 472 9.61 -2.95 20.23
CA MET A 472 10.22 -2.19 21.33
C MET A 472 11.35 -2.97 22.03
N TYR A 473 11.26 -4.30 22.09
CA TYR A 473 12.16 -5.14 22.90
C TYR A 473 13.04 -6.11 22.08
N GLN A 474 12.88 -6.18 20.75
CA GLN A 474 13.58 -7.11 19.85
C GLN A 474 15.13 -7.04 19.90
N ASN A 475 15.74 -5.93 20.33
CA ASN A 475 17.19 -5.72 20.20
C ASN A 475 17.96 -5.66 21.53
N SER A 476 17.38 -6.12 22.65
CA SER A 476 18.02 -6.01 23.97
C SER A 476 19.25 -6.91 24.16
N GLY A 477 19.62 -7.77 23.19
CA GLY A 477 20.95 -8.42 23.14
C GLY A 477 20.98 -9.93 22.89
N LEU A 478 19.98 -10.53 22.22
CA LEU A 478 19.87 -11.99 22.07
C LEU A 478 19.36 -12.40 20.67
N ASN A 479 20.19 -13.16 19.94
CA ASN A 479 20.01 -13.92 18.69
C ASN A 479 19.51 -13.20 17.42
N GLU A 480 20.16 -13.50 16.28
CA GLU A 480 19.89 -12.93 14.94
C GLU A 480 18.68 -13.56 14.22
N ASP A 481 18.09 -14.63 14.76
CA ASP A 481 17.11 -15.48 14.03
C ASP A 481 15.66 -14.94 14.04
N GLY A 482 15.39 -13.79 14.67
CA GLY A 482 14.06 -13.17 14.76
C GLY A 482 13.86 -11.99 13.80
N PRO A 483 12.60 -11.59 13.52
CA PRO A 483 12.34 -10.43 12.68
C PRO A 483 12.95 -9.16 13.30
N SER A 484 13.48 -8.25 12.49
CA SER A 484 14.07 -7.03 13.04
C SER A 484 13.01 -6.06 13.60
N SER A 485 13.40 -5.18 14.53
CA SER A 485 12.50 -4.09 15.01
C SER A 485 11.94 -3.25 13.86
N ALA A 486 12.72 -3.07 12.78
CA ALA A 486 12.25 -2.39 11.57
C ALA A 486 11.19 -3.20 10.81
N GLU A 487 11.38 -4.51 10.61
CA GLU A 487 10.38 -5.38 9.99
C GLU A 487 9.07 -5.38 10.78
N LEU A 488 9.15 -5.53 12.10
CA LEU A 488 7.98 -5.48 12.96
C LEU A 488 7.28 -4.12 12.87
N SER A 489 8.03 -3.02 12.83
CA SER A 489 7.45 -1.68 12.68
C SER A 489 6.79 -1.46 11.32
N ARG A 490 7.27 -2.08 10.23
CA ARG A 490 6.57 -2.08 8.94
C ARG A 490 5.28 -2.89 9.00
N LYS A 491 5.33 -4.08 9.62
CA LYS A 491 4.12 -4.89 9.87
C LYS A 491 3.09 -4.16 10.73
N VAL A 492 3.52 -3.33 11.69
CA VAL A 492 2.59 -2.43 12.41
C VAL A 492 1.85 -1.53 11.43
N LEU A 493 2.54 -0.86 10.51
CA LEU A 493 1.92 0.02 9.51
C LEU A 493 0.96 -0.74 8.58
N GLU A 494 1.30 -1.98 8.20
CA GLU A 494 0.44 -2.86 7.41
C GLU A 494 -0.84 -3.25 8.16
N HIS A 495 -0.71 -3.70 9.40
CA HIS A 495 -1.84 -4.09 10.24
C HIS A 495 -2.77 -2.91 10.53
N LEU A 496 -2.22 -1.70 10.65
CA LEU A 496 -3.02 -0.49 10.84
C LEU A 496 -3.90 -0.18 9.63
N LYS A 497 -3.59 -0.63 8.41
CA LYS A 497 -4.46 -0.42 7.22
C LYS A 497 -5.85 -1.06 7.38
N TYR A 498 -5.97 -2.08 8.24
CA TYR A 498 -7.21 -2.79 8.51
C TYR A 498 -8.03 -2.18 9.67
N ALA A 499 -7.46 -1.21 10.39
CA ALA A 499 -8.16 -0.51 11.45
C ALA A 499 -8.90 0.75 10.90
N PRO A 500 -10.09 1.08 11.44
CA PRO A 500 -10.75 2.35 11.12
C PRO A 500 -9.83 3.54 11.38
N ARG A 501 -9.92 4.58 10.52
CA ARG A 501 -9.13 5.80 10.72
C ARG A 501 -9.58 6.49 12.01
N SER A 502 -8.71 6.49 13.01
CA SER A 502 -8.95 7.14 14.30
C SER A 502 -7.67 7.76 14.86
N GLN A 503 -7.81 8.61 15.88
CA GLN A 503 -6.65 9.23 16.53
C GLN A 503 -5.69 8.19 17.14
N GLU A 504 -6.21 7.05 17.60
CA GLU A 504 -5.40 5.95 18.12
C GLU A 504 -4.59 5.27 17.02
N GLN A 505 -5.22 4.98 15.88
CA GLN A 505 -4.53 4.43 14.72
C GLN A 505 -3.40 5.37 14.29
N VAL A 506 -3.66 6.68 14.22
CA VAL A 506 -2.65 7.67 13.85
C VAL A 506 -1.51 7.73 14.87
N ASP A 507 -1.82 7.71 16.17
CA ASP A 507 -0.80 7.68 17.24
C ASP A 507 0.10 6.43 17.15
N MET A 508 -0.47 5.29 16.71
CA MET A 508 0.28 4.07 16.45
C MET A 508 1.12 4.14 15.17
N GLU A 509 0.65 4.80 14.10
CA GLU A 509 1.48 5.10 12.92
C GLU A 509 2.68 5.97 13.30
N HIS A 510 2.46 7.03 14.09
CA HIS A 510 3.53 7.88 14.61
C HIS A 510 4.53 7.05 15.42
N LYS A 511 4.04 6.15 16.28
CA LYS A 511 4.89 5.22 17.05
C LYS A 511 5.76 4.35 16.12
N ALA A 512 5.18 3.77 15.08
CA ALA A 512 5.90 2.91 14.14
C ALA A 512 7.00 3.67 13.38
N TYR A 513 6.72 4.89 12.92
CA TYR A 513 7.74 5.73 12.27
C TYR A 513 8.87 6.16 13.22
N ILE A 514 8.54 6.46 14.49
CA ILE A 514 9.54 6.72 15.54
C ILE A 514 10.43 5.50 15.75
N PHE A 515 9.86 4.29 15.78
CA PHE A 515 10.61 3.05 15.97
C PHE A 515 11.52 2.74 14.79
N LEU A 516 11.02 2.90 13.56
CA LEU A 516 11.82 2.78 12.33
C LEU A 516 13.02 3.74 12.36
N ALA A 517 12.78 5.02 12.66
CA ALA A 517 13.84 6.00 12.76
C ALA A 517 14.87 5.62 13.82
N THR A 518 14.43 5.20 15.02
CA THR A 518 15.32 4.78 16.12
C THR A 518 16.20 3.60 15.73
N PHE A 519 15.62 2.58 15.10
CA PHE A 519 16.36 1.41 14.63
C PHE A 519 17.43 1.77 13.60
N HIS A 520 17.09 2.61 12.61
CA HIS A 520 18.05 3.06 11.61
C HIS A 520 19.16 3.94 12.20
N LEU A 521 18.92 4.63 13.31
CA LEU A 521 19.94 5.34 14.08
C LEU A 521 20.84 4.42 14.93
N GLY A 522 20.62 3.11 14.87
CA GLY A 522 21.39 2.14 15.62
C GLY A 522 21.10 2.15 17.11
N TYR A 523 19.86 2.48 17.49
CA TYR A 523 19.37 2.39 18.88
C TYR A 523 18.13 1.51 18.99
N ASP A 524 17.88 1.02 20.20
CA ASP A 524 16.55 0.54 20.60
C ASP A 524 15.74 1.63 21.31
N MET A 525 14.49 1.33 21.64
CA MET A 525 13.58 2.26 22.33
C MET A 525 13.89 2.44 23.83
N SER A 526 14.91 1.78 24.37
CA SER A 526 15.46 2.06 25.69
C SER A 526 16.63 3.05 25.65
N GLY A 527 17.06 3.44 24.45
CA GLY A 527 18.23 4.27 24.23
C GLY A 527 19.55 3.48 24.25
N LYS A 528 19.51 2.15 24.22
CA LYS A 528 20.71 1.30 24.14
C LYS A 528 21.19 1.27 22.68
N ILE A 529 22.50 1.38 22.50
CA ILE A 529 23.14 1.28 21.19
C ILE A 529 23.07 -0.18 20.71
N ILE A 530 22.47 -0.40 19.55
CA ILE A 530 22.39 -1.71 18.87
C ILE A 530 23.37 -1.78 17.69
N LYS A 531 23.74 -0.63 17.10
CA LYS A 531 24.76 -0.52 16.05
C LYS A 531 25.73 0.60 16.42
N LYS A 532 27.01 0.26 16.59
CA LYS A 532 28.04 1.26 16.93
C LYS A 532 28.23 2.27 15.79
N HIS A 533 28.30 1.77 14.56
CA HIS A 533 28.49 2.57 13.36
C HIS A 533 27.19 2.68 12.58
N VAL A 534 26.87 3.90 12.14
CA VAL A 534 25.70 4.23 11.33
C VAL A 534 26.22 4.98 10.11
N ASN A 535 25.84 4.52 8.92
CA ASN A 535 26.25 5.14 7.66
C ASN A 535 25.24 6.21 7.20
N GLN A 536 25.62 7.00 6.19
CA GLN A 536 24.76 8.07 5.66
C GLN A 536 23.39 7.55 5.19
N SER A 537 23.34 6.39 4.52
CA SER A 537 22.09 5.77 4.06
C SER A 537 21.11 5.51 5.22
N SER A 538 21.62 5.05 6.36
CA SER A 538 20.81 4.83 7.57
C SER A 538 20.28 6.14 8.14
N LEU A 539 21.07 7.22 8.11
CA LEU A 539 20.63 8.56 8.52
C LEU A 539 19.50 9.09 7.63
N GLU A 540 19.64 8.97 6.31
CA GLU A 540 18.59 9.40 5.37
C GLU A 540 17.32 8.56 5.51
N THR A 541 17.44 7.26 5.81
CA THR A 541 16.28 6.39 6.07
C THR A 541 15.57 6.80 7.37
N ALA A 542 16.33 7.10 8.43
CA ALA A 542 15.77 7.61 9.68
C ALA A 542 15.07 8.96 9.48
N LYS A 543 15.69 9.88 8.75
CA LYS A 543 15.13 11.19 8.39
C LYS A 543 13.84 11.04 7.58
N SER A 544 13.82 10.15 6.59
CA SER A 544 12.63 9.86 5.78
C SER A 544 11.46 9.34 6.63
N SER A 545 11.74 8.48 7.61
CA SER A 545 10.74 7.98 8.57
C SER A 545 10.16 9.13 9.42
N LEU A 546 11.01 10.04 9.91
CA LEU A 546 10.56 11.23 10.64
C LEU A 546 9.78 12.22 9.75
N MET A 547 10.13 12.34 8.46
CA MET A 547 9.38 13.14 7.50
C MET A 547 7.99 12.56 7.22
N ALA A 548 7.85 11.23 7.14
CA ALA A 548 6.55 10.58 7.02
C ALA A 548 5.63 10.90 8.21
N LEU A 549 6.19 10.90 9.43
CA LEU A 549 5.49 11.35 10.63
C LEU A 549 5.11 12.84 10.55
N ASN A 550 6.03 13.73 10.15
CA ASN A 550 5.73 15.16 9.99
C ASN A 550 4.62 15.41 8.95
N LYS A 551 4.61 14.65 7.84
CA LYS A 551 3.55 14.74 6.84
C LYS A 551 2.18 14.45 7.45
N SER A 552 2.09 13.42 8.30
CA SER A 552 0.86 13.09 9.05
C SER A 552 0.42 14.25 9.97
N VAL A 553 1.37 14.92 10.64
CA VAL A 553 1.10 16.11 11.45
C VAL A 553 0.58 17.29 10.61
N CYS A 554 1.20 17.55 9.45
CA CYS A 554 0.75 18.58 8.52
C CYS A 554 -0.65 18.30 7.95
N SER A 555 -1.05 17.03 7.88
CA SER A 555 -2.42 16.62 7.50
C SER A 555 -3.45 16.76 8.64
N GLY A 556 -3.11 17.46 9.73
CA GLY A 556 -4.03 17.78 10.82
C GLY A 556 -3.99 16.82 12.01
N TYR A 557 -3.16 15.78 11.97
CA TYR A 557 -3.06 14.81 13.08
C TYR A 557 -1.94 15.17 14.04
N SER A 558 -2.26 15.92 15.08
CA SER A 558 -1.29 16.33 16.10
C SER A 558 -0.63 15.14 16.81
N LEU A 559 0.67 15.25 17.12
CA LEU A 559 1.34 14.33 18.03
C LEU A 559 0.71 14.43 19.42
N SER A 560 0.46 13.29 20.06
CA SER A 560 0.21 13.27 21.50
C SER A 560 1.46 13.70 22.26
N ARG A 561 1.31 14.26 23.47
CA ARG A 561 2.48 14.70 24.25
C ARG A 561 3.52 13.59 24.45
N TYR A 562 3.07 12.36 24.65
CA TYR A 562 3.94 11.19 24.79
C TYR A 562 4.73 10.91 23.50
N ARG A 563 4.08 10.98 22.33
CA ARG A 563 4.77 10.83 21.03
C ARG A 563 5.69 12.00 20.74
N GLU A 564 5.34 13.21 21.15
CA GLU A 564 6.21 14.37 21.01
C GLU A 564 7.49 14.22 21.85
N VAL A 565 7.41 13.68 23.07
CA VAL A 565 8.60 13.35 23.86
C VAL A 565 9.50 12.36 23.10
N GLN A 566 8.94 11.25 22.62
CA GLN A 566 9.68 10.25 21.86
C GLN A 566 10.29 10.82 20.57
N PHE A 567 9.53 11.62 19.84
CA PHE A 567 9.98 12.28 18.62
C PHE A 567 11.17 13.21 18.87
N ASN A 568 11.15 13.99 19.95
CA ASN A 568 12.28 14.84 20.32
C ASN A 568 13.51 14.00 20.75
N LEU A 569 13.32 12.88 21.44
CA LEU A 569 14.44 11.97 21.78
C LEU A 569 15.07 11.36 20.52
N VAL A 570 14.27 10.92 19.56
CA VAL A 570 14.79 10.39 18.29
C VAL A 570 15.48 11.47 17.47
N LYS A 571 14.93 12.70 17.42
CA LYS A 571 15.64 13.84 16.82
C LYS A 571 16.98 14.11 17.48
N SER A 572 17.04 14.12 18.81
CA SER A 572 18.30 14.31 19.52
C SER A 572 19.34 13.25 19.15
N THR A 573 18.88 12.01 18.95
CA THR A 573 19.72 10.89 18.55
C THR A 573 20.18 11.03 17.08
N LEU A 574 19.31 11.49 16.19
CA LEU A 574 19.65 11.78 14.79
C LEU A 574 20.77 12.82 14.69
N TYR A 575 20.64 13.95 15.40
CA TYR A 575 21.66 14.99 15.42
C TYR A 575 22.96 14.50 16.05
N TYR A 576 22.90 13.72 17.13
CA TYR A 576 24.09 13.09 17.69
C TYR A 576 24.81 12.19 16.67
N ARG A 577 24.07 11.40 15.87
CA ARG A 577 24.68 10.60 14.80
C ARG A 577 25.22 11.44 13.66
N TYR A 578 24.57 12.55 13.29
CA TYR A 578 25.14 13.49 12.33
C TYR A 578 26.47 14.05 12.79
N ALA A 579 26.61 14.38 14.08
CA ALA A 579 27.86 14.85 14.68
C ALA A 579 29.01 13.83 14.52
N GLN A 580 28.69 12.53 14.64
CA GLN A 580 29.66 11.44 14.46
C GLN A 580 30.10 11.27 13.00
N VAL A 581 29.20 11.49 12.04
CA VAL A 581 29.46 11.32 10.60
C VAL A 581 30.08 12.59 9.98
N ASN A 582 29.88 13.76 10.60
CA ASN A 582 30.31 15.07 10.08
C ASN A 582 31.13 15.82 11.15
N PRO A 583 32.40 15.41 11.39
CA PRO A 583 33.23 15.97 12.46
C PRO A 583 33.43 17.49 12.39
N GLU A 584 33.35 18.07 11.19
CA GLU A 584 33.49 19.50 10.93
C GLU A 584 32.31 20.34 11.45
N LYS A 585 31.14 19.72 11.66
CA LYS A 585 29.93 20.33 12.23
C LYS A 585 29.55 19.74 13.59
N ASN A 586 30.49 19.05 14.23
CA ASN A 586 30.24 18.27 15.44
C ASN A 586 29.57 19.08 16.56
N GLU A 587 30.08 20.26 16.89
CA GLU A 587 29.55 21.10 17.97
C GLU A 587 28.11 21.55 17.71
N VAL A 588 27.81 22.08 16.52
CA VAL A 588 26.46 22.51 16.13
C VAL A 588 25.46 21.36 16.26
N PHE A 589 25.82 20.18 15.76
CA PHE A 589 24.96 19.01 15.86
C PHE A 589 24.80 18.48 17.29
N LEU A 590 25.85 18.57 18.12
CA LEU A 590 25.76 18.22 19.55
C LEU A 590 24.88 19.20 20.33
N GLU A 591 24.92 20.49 20.01
CA GLU A 591 24.05 21.51 20.61
C GLU A 591 22.59 21.23 20.27
N GLU A 592 22.27 20.98 19.00
CA GLU A 592 20.92 20.58 18.57
C GLU A 592 20.45 19.31 19.29
N ALA A 593 21.31 18.29 19.38
CA ALA A 593 21.00 17.07 20.11
C ALA A 593 20.66 17.37 21.58
N PHE A 594 21.46 18.20 22.25
CA PHE A 594 21.20 18.63 23.61
C PHE A 594 19.87 19.37 23.74
N GLN A 595 19.58 20.35 22.87
CA GLN A 595 18.33 21.11 22.91
C GLN A 595 17.09 20.22 22.75
N PHE A 596 17.09 19.30 21.79
CA PHE A 596 15.98 18.36 21.62
C PHE A 596 15.81 17.43 22.84
N SER A 597 16.91 16.96 23.45
CA SER A 597 16.84 16.15 24.67
C SER A 597 16.29 16.92 25.88
N LYS A 598 16.62 18.22 26.00
CA LYS A 598 16.06 19.11 27.03
C LYS A 598 14.58 19.38 26.82
N LYS A 599 14.16 19.59 25.58
CA LYS A 599 12.73 19.73 25.23
C LYS A 599 11.95 18.47 25.60
N ALA A 600 12.48 17.29 25.28
CA ALA A 600 11.88 16.01 25.68
C ALA A 600 11.79 15.87 27.21
N GLN A 601 12.86 16.20 27.93
CA GLN A 601 12.91 16.17 29.40
C GLN A 601 11.85 17.08 30.02
N HIS A 602 11.76 18.33 29.57
CA HIS A 602 10.78 19.29 30.07
C HIS A 602 9.35 18.79 29.84
N LEU A 603 9.05 18.34 28.62
CA LEU A 603 7.71 17.85 28.26
C LEU A 603 7.32 16.58 29.03
N ALA A 604 8.26 15.66 29.23
CA ALA A 604 8.04 14.45 30.01
C ALA A 604 7.73 14.76 31.49
N ARG A 605 8.43 15.73 32.09
CA ARG A 605 8.17 16.19 33.46
C ARG A 605 6.81 16.89 33.56
N ALA A 606 6.53 17.82 32.64
CA ALA A 606 5.26 18.55 32.60
C ALA A 606 4.03 17.64 32.42
N SER A 607 4.22 16.48 31.78
CA SER A 607 3.15 15.48 31.56
C SER A 607 3.15 14.33 32.57
N ASN A 608 4.09 14.34 33.53
CA ASN A 608 4.29 13.27 34.52
C ASN A 608 4.49 11.87 33.91
N PHE A 609 5.30 11.77 32.85
CA PHE A 609 5.73 10.52 32.24
C PHE A 609 7.04 10.02 32.87
N GLY A 610 6.96 9.40 34.05
CA GLY A 610 8.12 9.00 34.86
C GLY A 610 9.16 8.16 34.10
N GLU A 611 8.71 7.23 33.25
CA GLU A 611 9.62 6.40 32.43
C GLU A 611 10.40 7.25 31.40
N MET A 612 9.73 8.23 30.78
CA MET A 612 10.34 9.09 29.76
C MET A 612 11.25 10.15 30.35
N VAL A 613 10.98 10.60 31.58
CA VAL A 613 11.91 11.48 32.32
C VAL A 613 13.26 10.80 32.51
N THR A 614 13.25 9.51 32.84
CA THR A 614 14.50 8.73 33.01
C THR A 614 15.29 8.66 31.71
N TRP A 615 14.64 8.32 30.60
CA TRP A 615 15.30 8.26 29.30
C TRP A 615 15.84 9.65 28.88
N ALA A 616 15.03 10.70 28.99
CA ALA A 616 15.46 12.03 28.64
C ALA A 616 16.62 12.54 29.52
N ASN A 617 16.64 12.21 30.81
CA ASN A 617 17.77 12.53 31.69
C ASN A 617 19.08 11.87 31.21
N VAL A 618 19.03 10.60 30.79
CA VAL A 618 20.20 9.88 30.26
C VAL A 618 20.71 10.53 28.97
N SER A 619 19.81 10.87 28.04
CA SER A 619 20.18 11.57 26.81
C SER A 619 20.80 12.94 27.09
N VAL A 620 20.20 13.73 27.98
CA VAL A 620 20.74 15.04 28.39
C VAL A 620 22.15 14.91 28.97
N ALA A 621 22.36 13.94 29.86
CA ALA A 621 23.67 13.70 30.47
C ALA A 621 24.72 13.30 29.41
N LEU A 622 24.37 12.37 28.52
CA LEU A 622 25.23 11.94 27.41
C LEU A 622 25.65 13.13 26.53
N TYR A 623 24.71 13.96 26.09
CA TYR A 623 25.04 15.07 25.19
C TYR A 623 25.78 16.20 25.90
N THR A 624 25.54 16.40 27.21
CA THR A 624 26.35 17.32 28.02
C THR A 624 27.81 16.88 28.05
N GLU A 625 28.07 15.60 28.34
CA GLU A 625 29.42 15.03 28.35
C GLU A 625 30.11 15.23 26.98
N LYS A 626 29.41 14.93 25.89
CA LYS A 626 29.98 15.06 24.53
C LYS A 626 30.26 16.51 24.14
N LEU A 627 29.44 17.47 24.55
CA LEU A 627 29.69 18.90 24.35
C LEU A 627 30.92 19.38 25.13
N VAL A 628 31.07 18.95 26.39
CA VAL A 628 32.25 19.28 27.21
C VAL A 628 33.52 18.72 26.58
N LEU A 629 33.51 17.45 26.15
CA LEU A 629 34.66 16.83 25.48
C LEU A 629 35.02 17.53 24.16
N ALA A 630 34.02 17.92 23.36
CA ALA A 630 34.25 18.67 22.12
C ALA A 630 34.90 20.04 22.39
N SER A 631 34.48 20.71 23.47
CA SER A 631 35.03 22.00 23.90
C SER A 631 36.47 21.89 24.39
N LEU A 632 36.77 20.87 25.21
CA LEU A 632 38.13 20.60 25.70
C LEU A 632 39.10 20.22 24.57
N GLY A 633 38.64 19.41 23.60
CA GLY A 633 39.45 19.04 22.45
C GLY A 633 39.85 20.23 21.57
N LYS A 634 39.08 21.32 21.57
CA LYS A 634 39.48 22.59 20.94
C LYS A 634 40.56 23.30 21.74
N MET A 635 40.43 23.35 23.07
CA MET A 635 41.42 23.98 23.94
C MET A 635 42.80 23.34 23.75
N ASP A 636 42.90 22.00 23.74
CA ASP A 636 44.18 21.29 23.52
C ASP A 636 44.81 21.57 22.15
N ARG A 637 44.00 21.79 21.11
CA ARG A 637 44.49 22.19 19.79
C ARG A 637 44.99 23.63 19.80
N VAL A 638 44.36 24.52 20.55
CA VAL A 638 44.78 25.92 20.70
C VAL A 638 46.07 26.00 21.52
N THR A 639 46.22 25.28 22.64
CA THR A 639 47.47 25.28 23.42
C THR A 639 48.66 24.69 22.66
N LYS A 640 48.45 23.68 21.81
CA LYS A 640 49.52 23.13 20.94
C LYS A 640 49.98 24.07 19.83
N ILE A 641 49.20 25.09 19.49
CA ILE A 641 49.59 26.12 18.49
C ILE A 641 50.40 27.25 19.15
N TYR A 642 50.33 27.41 20.48
CA TYR A 642 50.93 28.53 21.22
C TYR A 642 52.08 28.14 22.16
N VAL A 643 52.59 26.90 22.11
CA VAL A 643 53.83 26.50 22.78
C VAL A 643 54.87 26.20 21.69
N PRO A 644 55.90 27.07 21.51
CA PRO A 644 57.04 26.83 20.62
C PRO A 644 57.85 25.59 20.99
#